data_AF-A0A813GYD7-F1
#
_entry.id   AF-A0A813GYD7-F1
#
_cell.length_a   1.000
_cell.length_b   1.000
_cell.length_c   1.000
_cell.angle_alpha   90.00
_cell.angle_beta   90.00
_cell.angle_gamma   90.00
#
_symmetry.space_group_name_H-M   'P 1'
#
loop_
_entity.id
_entity.type
_entity.pdbx_description
1 polymer ?
#
loop_
_entity_poly.entity_id
_entity_poly.type
_entity_poly.pdbx_seq_one_letter_code
_entity_poly.pdbx_strand_id
1 'polypeptide(L)'
;LSIKKDWFEQISRVGKGTQESKLAIARAKAAIHKVRDSAKKELFDKAKVRLLELLESSPGPAAVADAEKLVVDLEAKAEPFTRFKKGPESEMMPLADQVDSSAEAAKASVASAKELLRPVEEDVFDEMIKADVQAFLSGETRRSEVRLGQLGRRIDRCTNLSSQYRSGLDKYRIVALIEELKPLILQKVKDSSGVDVEEVAAAIKEAEKQVELSKKVATLSMEEAIELSDKMEQAIEAAKASMAGARQQLCPIDESLDPVVQKALKAFVAAEVKGSEQKLGLQEMKLRRVVNLNTTFRADIAKKKAAKVDQVRTAALKIIRLFREGRSLEDLFGLFEPGDGDLIDESKFLTFFEKSDTMLKAIGVEPPTEEKPSAEELAALFASSCPEGSSSLTKDSFISLVAAYLQVVKKTNLTEGVSVMKSAVVRDLVVGELLEVIDGPTFEEQIKVNRLKVKAKSDGAIGWATMAGNAGTVFLKVGAVYSRDFFCASLVWQQQTHQALHTCRTSQWQTALSLSDVLETVHHQESGGNLHRVVMMVGNDFEGYLQVSAPSGFDWLATLVYLRPGAPWNATTNFTEFPANVSSDTQGSMLKFQRGNFTGGVRYGFEGPIYVPNFGPVTSNPTFTFTLDKAVKKGPAFPEGMSSVVFAEPVRAIVDGFVMASNRLAGVRTQLLIKVRLATDVAAPHTVRITPPPGYTTSEPNGGCTMRPWPGKLDFSPDEDVLSQATCGWERVDVEKDQYRLILYPNKRTPLTQLLQFRVNAFNPVVNKSAPGPKTVSLGPCGAPQCWSFESKTFFSEEDIDSPQFVDAIPSPEPMEQAALMPFRMPMRNDQPGKASRIVLYFKLGMAGGFKDKEQLPRGIMELNAPPGTKFPQSCAYTIETRRVVIFGSVYNASVLEVDDWEQPAEIISCVGSNERAVIEIDAGLRADKGYAFVIGLTNPLVDAAESNWTIQFQGQFSRPFPTYKLWAFSDLAVEPFVKSSGPSCYQGQCVGAGAGVAVPVVVTVRTQNSIGTAGELHITAPLGFAFDATEGGTKIDGDRPTGCIIREYVGGNLSAAPERWRALERDCLI
;
A
#
# COMPACT_ATOMS: atom_id res chain seq x y z
N LEU A 1 -36.51 -49.54 -54.97
CA LEU A 1 -35.05 -49.68 -55.24
C LEU A 1 -34.54 -48.67 -56.25
N SER A 2 -34.99 -48.70 -57.52
CA SER A 2 -34.52 -47.79 -58.60
C SER A 2 -34.27 -46.33 -58.18
N ILE A 3 -35.30 -45.63 -57.68
CA ILE A 3 -35.25 -44.22 -57.25
C ILE A 3 -34.10 -43.94 -56.24
N LYS A 4 -33.77 -44.89 -55.36
CA LYS A 4 -32.69 -44.74 -54.37
C LYS A 4 -31.30 -44.81 -55.02
N LYS A 5 -31.15 -45.56 -56.13
CA LYS A 5 -29.92 -45.60 -56.93
C LYS A 5 -29.73 -44.28 -57.67
N ASP A 6 -30.76 -43.80 -58.37
CA ASP A 6 -30.73 -42.51 -59.09
C ASP A 6 -30.40 -41.36 -58.14
N TRP A 7 -31.02 -41.31 -56.95
CA TRP A 7 -30.77 -40.27 -55.95
C TRP A 7 -29.32 -40.27 -55.44
N PHE A 8 -28.73 -41.44 -55.17
CA PHE A 8 -27.31 -41.55 -54.85
C PHE A 8 -26.39 -41.15 -56.02
N GLU A 9 -26.78 -41.45 -57.26
CA GLU A 9 -26.01 -41.04 -58.43
C GLU A 9 -26.04 -39.52 -58.64
N GLN A 10 -27.19 -38.87 -58.41
CA GLN A 10 -27.31 -37.41 -58.42
C GLN A 10 -26.49 -36.76 -57.30
N ILE A 11 -26.51 -37.30 -56.07
CA ILE A 11 -25.65 -36.82 -54.98
C ILE A 11 -24.16 -36.98 -55.32
N SER A 12 -23.77 -38.10 -55.95
CA SER A 12 -22.39 -38.31 -56.42
C SER A 12 -21.98 -37.27 -57.47
N ARG A 13 -22.87 -36.92 -58.41
CA ARG A 13 -22.66 -35.84 -59.39
C ARG A 13 -22.51 -34.47 -58.74
N VAL A 14 -23.39 -34.10 -57.80
CA VAL A 14 -23.33 -32.83 -57.05
C VAL A 14 -22.07 -32.76 -56.18
N GLY A 15 -21.67 -33.85 -55.53
CA GLY A 15 -20.45 -33.95 -54.75
C GLY A 15 -19.19 -33.73 -55.61
N LYS A 16 -19.11 -34.35 -56.78
CA LYS A 16 -18.02 -34.15 -57.76
C LYS A 16 -17.97 -32.70 -58.25
N GLY A 17 -19.09 -32.16 -58.75
CA GLY A 17 -19.16 -30.77 -59.21
C GLY A 17 -18.79 -29.75 -58.11
N THR A 18 -19.09 -30.05 -56.85
CA THR A 18 -18.68 -29.23 -55.69
C THR A 18 -17.17 -29.29 -55.45
N GLN A 19 -16.53 -30.46 -55.57
CA GLN A 19 -15.07 -30.57 -55.48
C GLN A 19 -14.36 -29.92 -56.68
N GLU A 20 -14.86 -30.12 -57.90
CA GLU A 20 -14.35 -29.49 -59.12
C GLU A 20 -14.43 -27.95 -59.03
N SER A 21 -15.55 -27.42 -58.53
CA SER A 21 -15.72 -25.97 -58.28
C SER A 21 -14.73 -25.44 -57.24
N LYS A 22 -14.51 -26.17 -56.13
CA LYS A 22 -13.50 -25.80 -55.12
C LYS A 22 -12.08 -25.84 -55.69
N LEU A 23 -11.76 -26.82 -56.53
CA LEU A 23 -10.47 -26.94 -57.21
C LEU A 23 -10.26 -25.80 -58.23
N ALA A 24 -11.31 -25.41 -58.96
CA ALA A 24 -11.28 -24.27 -59.87
C ALA A 24 -11.05 -22.94 -59.13
N ILE A 25 -11.74 -22.71 -58.01
CA ILE A 25 -11.54 -21.52 -57.16
C ILE A 25 -10.12 -21.50 -56.58
N ALA A 26 -9.57 -22.65 -56.14
CA ALA A 26 -8.20 -22.74 -55.65
C ALA A 26 -7.17 -22.41 -56.75
N ARG A 27 -7.36 -22.93 -57.98
CA ARG A 27 -6.53 -22.60 -59.15
C ARG A 27 -6.62 -21.13 -59.52
N ALA A 28 -7.81 -20.54 -59.50
CA ALA A 28 -8.01 -19.11 -59.77
C ALA A 28 -7.31 -18.23 -58.73
N LYS A 29 -7.42 -18.55 -57.43
CA LYS A 29 -6.67 -17.85 -56.37
C LYS A 29 -5.16 -17.97 -56.56
N ALA A 30 -4.64 -19.17 -56.86
CA ALA A 30 -3.21 -19.37 -57.12
C ALA A 30 -2.71 -18.57 -58.34
N ALA A 31 -3.53 -18.44 -59.39
CA ALA A 31 -3.21 -17.59 -60.55
C ALA A 31 -3.19 -16.10 -60.19
N ILE A 32 -4.18 -15.62 -59.42
CA ILE A 32 -4.24 -14.23 -58.93
C ILE A 32 -3.03 -13.89 -58.05
N HIS A 33 -2.65 -14.78 -57.13
CA HIS A 33 -1.43 -14.62 -56.33
C HIS A 33 -0.20 -14.52 -57.23
N LYS A 34 0.00 -15.47 -58.16
CA LYS A 34 1.16 -15.45 -59.07
C LYS A 34 1.25 -14.15 -59.89
N VAL A 35 0.11 -13.60 -60.34
CA VAL A 35 0.07 -12.30 -61.04
C VAL A 35 0.43 -11.15 -60.09
N ARG A 36 -0.15 -11.11 -58.89
CA ARG A 36 0.17 -10.10 -57.85
C ARG A 36 1.65 -10.12 -57.49
N ASP A 37 2.24 -11.30 -57.32
CA ASP A 37 3.64 -11.49 -56.96
C ASP A 37 4.57 -11.02 -58.10
N SER A 38 4.21 -11.29 -59.36
CA SER A 38 4.97 -10.76 -60.52
C SER A 38 4.89 -9.24 -60.63
N ALA A 39 3.72 -8.64 -60.43
CA ALA A 39 3.55 -7.18 -60.44
C ALA A 39 4.30 -6.51 -59.28
N LYS A 40 4.20 -7.09 -58.06
CA LYS A 40 4.97 -6.65 -56.89
C LYS A 40 6.48 -6.67 -57.17
N LYS A 41 6.98 -7.75 -57.78
CA LYS A 41 8.40 -7.85 -58.14
C LYS A 41 8.81 -6.77 -59.15
N GLU A 42 8.03 -6.55 -60.20
CA GLU A 42 8.35 -5.53 -61.22
C GLU A 42 8.37 -4.11 -60.63
N LEU A 43 7.44 -3.78 -59.73
CA LEU A 43 7.43 -2.52 -59.00
C LEU A 43 8.65 -2.38 -58.07
N PHE A 44 9.00 -3.42 -57.34
CA PHE A 44 10.16 -3.42 -56.43
C PHE A 44 11.49 -3.31 -57.18
N ASP A 45 11.67 -4.04 -58.28
CA ASP A 45 12.89 -3.98 -59.09
C ASP A 45 13.06 -2.61 -59.78
N LYS A 46 11.95 -1.93 -60.16
CA LYS A 46 11.98 -0.52 -60.60
C LYS A 46 12.33 0.45 -59.46
N ALA A 47 11.81 0.21 -58.25
CA ALA A 47 12.10 1.06 -57.09
C ALA A 47 13.59 1.01 -56.69
N LYS A 48 14.23 -0.17 -56.73
CA LYS A 48 15.66 -0.33 -56.42
C LYS A 48 16.58 0.55 -57.25
N VAL A 49 16.36 0.63 -58.57
CA VAL A 49 17.23 1.42 -59.47
C VAL A 49 17.20 2.89 -59.07
N ARG A 50 16.00 3.46 -58.90
CA ARG A 50 15.80 4.85 -58.45
C ARG A 50 16.39 5.12 -57.06
N LEU A 51 16.35 4.13 -56.17
CA LEU A 51 16.91 4.26 -54.82
C LEU A 51 18.44 4.20 -54.79
N LEU A 52 19.07 3.41 -55.66
CA LEU A 52 20.53 3.38 -55.82
C LEU A 52 21.03 4.73 -56.38
N GLU A 53 20.38 5.27 -57.40
CA GLU A 53 20.68 6.61 -57.95
C GLU A 53 20.59 7.73 -56.89
N LEU A 54 19.62 7.63 -55.96
CA LEU A 54 19.46 8.56 -54.84
C LEU A 54 20.50 8.36 -53.72
N LEU A 55 20.96 7.13 -53.50
CA LEU A 55 22.03 6.84 -52.52
C LEU A 55 23.40 7.27 -53.02
N GLU A 56 23.71 7.07 -54.31
CA GLU A 56 24.97 7.52 -54.93
C GLU A 56 25.07 9.05 -55.04
N SER A 57 23.94 9.76 -55.10
CA SER A 57 23.88 11.23 -55.12
C SER A 57 23.71 11.89 -53.73
N SER A 58 23.60 11.10 -52.65
CA SER A 58 23.49 11.61 -51.27
C SER A 58 24.84 12.07 -50.70
N PRO A 59 24.90 13.17 -49.91
CA PRO A 59 26.11 13.58 -49.20
C PRO A 59 26.50 12.66 -48.02
N GLY A 60 25.65 11.69 -47.64
CA GLY A 60 25.86 10.81 -46.48
C GLY A 60 27.25 10.14 -46.42
N PRO A 61 27.77 9.49 -47.48
CA PRO A 61 29.08 8.85 -47.48
C PRO A 61 30.25 9.83 -47.24
N ALA A 62 30.14 11.07 -47.70
CA ALA A 62 31.15 12.11 -47.45
C ALA A 62 31.11 12.56 -45.98
N ALA A 63 29.93 12.76 -45.40
CA ALA A 63 29.76 13.12 -44.00
C ALA A 63 30.35 12.06 -43.04
N VAL A 64 30.27 10.77 -43.38
CA VAL A 64 30.94 9.69 -42.62
C VAL A 64 32.47 9.84 -42.65
N ALA A 65 33.05 10.22 -43.80
CA ALA A 65 34.49 10.42 -43.93
C ALA A 65 34.99 11.67 -43.18
N ASP A 66 34.21 12.74 -43.13
CA ASP A 66 34.53 13.93 -42.35
C ASP A 66 34.39 13.71 -40.84
N ALA A 67 33.36 12.98 -40.41
CA ALA A 67 33.23 12.52 -39.02
C ALA A 67 34.43 11.65 -38.59
N GLU A 68 34.97 10.81 -39.48
CA GLU A 68 36.15 10.01 -39.17
C GLU A 68 37.42 10.86 -38.95
N LYS A 69 37.61 11.95 -39.71
CA LYS A 69 38.74 12.89 -39.52
C LYS A 69 38.71 13.52 -38.12
N LEU A 70 37.55 13.99 -37.67
CA LEU A 70 37.37 14.61 -36.35
C LEU A 70 37.62 13.62 -35.20
N VAL A 71 37.28 12.35 -35.38
CA VAL A 71 37.59 11.30 -34.39
C VAL A 71 39.08 10.97 -34.33
N VAL A 72 39.82 11.08 -35.45
CA VAL A 72 41.29 10.91 -35.46
C VAL A 72 42.00 12.08 -34.77
N ASP A 73 41.55 13.32 -34.99
CA ASP A 73 42.06 14.51 -34.29
C ASP A 73 41.78 14.43 -32.77
N LEU A 74 40.59 13.98 -32.38
CA LEU A 74 40.27 13.68 -30.98
C LEU A 74 41.18 12.61 -30.37
N GLU A 75 41.42 11.49 -31.06
CA GLU A 75 42.29 10.41 -30.56
C GLU A 75 43.74 10.90 -30.39
N ALA A 76 44.24 11.78 -31.27
CA ALA A 76 45.56 12.39 -31.13
C ALA A 76 45.65 13.33 -29.91
N LYS A 77 44.60 14.12 -29.65
CA LYS A 77 44.51 14.98 -28.45
C LYS A 77 44.33 14.17 -27.16
N ALA A 78 43.74 12.97 -27.24
CA ALA A 78 43.55 12.07 -26.11
C ALA A 78 44.77 11.18 -25.81
N GLU A 79 45.72 11.00 -26.74
CA GLU A 79 46.91 10.16 -26.53
C GLU A 79 47.69 10.50 -25.23
N PRO A 80 47.92 11.76 -24.84
CA PRO A 80 48.61 12.12 -23.60
C PRO A 80 48.01 11.48 -22.34
N PHE A 81 46.71 11.20 -22.31
CA PHE A 81 46.01 10.59 -21.18
C PHE A 81 46.07 9.05 -21.21
N THR A 82 46.45 8.42 -22.33
CA THR A 82 46.56 6.95 -22.44
C THR A 82 47.71 6.36 -21.61
N ARG A 83 48.76 7.16 -21.36
CA ARG A 83 49.91 6.78 -20.55
C ARG A 83 49.85 7.59 -19.26
N PHE A 84 49.64 6.93 -18.11
CA PHE A 84 49.58 7.56 -16.79
C PHE A 84 50.94 8.18 -16.37
N LYS A 85 51.33 9.29 -17.00
CA LYS A 85 52.40 10.17 -16.56
C LYS A 85 51.83 11.23 -15.63
N LYS A 86 52.53 11.47 -14.52
CA LYS A 86 52.28 12.59 -13.60
C LYS A 86 52.82 13.89 -14.20
N GLY A 87 52.18 14.37 -15.28
CA GLY A 87 52.38 15.73 -15.76
C GLY A 87 51.86 16.74 -14.72
N PRO A 88 52.43 17.96 -14.65
CA PRO A 88 51.93 18.99 -13.74
C PRO A 88 50.51 19.40 -14.12
N GLU A 89 49.69 19.72 -13.12
CA GLU A 89 48.27 20.06 -13.26
C GLU A 89 48.03 21.21 -14.27
N SER A 90 48.95 22.17 -14.30
CA SER A 90 48.97 23.33 -15.21
C SER A 90 49.11 22.99 -16.70
N GLU A 91 49.68 21.84 -17.05
CA GLU A 91 49.85 21.41 -18.45
C GLU A 91 48.71 20.47 -18.90
N MET A 92 48.24 19.61 -17.99
CA MET A 92 47.30 18.54 -18.31
C MET A 92 45.83 19.00 -18.28
N MET A 93 45.46 19.98 -17.45
CA MET A 93 44.06 20.44 -17.38
C MET A 93 43.60 21.12 -18.69
N PRO A 94 44.36 22.05 -19.31
CA PRO A 94 43.96 22.65 -20.59
C PRO A 94 43.87 21.62 -21.74
N LEU A 95 44.66 20.55 -21.68
CA LEU A 95 44.55 19.42 -22.62
C LEU A 95 43.25 18.62 -22.43
N ALA A 96 42.77 18.46 -21.19
CA ALA A 96 41.51 17.77 -20.93
C ALA A 96 40.32 18.56 -21.49
N ASP A 97 40.34 19.89 -21.33
CA ASP A 97 39.29 20.78 -21.85
C ASP A 97 39.30 20.79 -23.40
N GLN A 98 40.47 20.71 -24.03
CA GLN A 98 40.61 20.54 -25.49
C GLN A 98 40.11 19.17 -25.99
N VAL A 99 40.31 18.09 -25.22
CA VAL A 99 39.76 16.76 -25.53
C VAL A 99 38.24 16.78 -25.49
N ASP A 100 37.64 17.38 -24.46
CA ASP A 100 36.19 17.44 -24.30
C ASP A 100 35.54 18.28 -25.43
N SER A 101 36.07 19.47 -25.73
CA SER A 101 35.60 20.30 -26.85
C SER A 101 35.74 19.61 -28.22
N SER A 102 36.84 18.87 -28.43
CA SER A 102 37.03 18.08 -29.67
C SER A 102 36.07 16.88 -29.73
N ALA A 103 35.69 16.32 -28.59
CA ALA A 103 34.71 15.24 -28.49
C ALA A 103 33.28 15.72 -28.79
N GLU A 104 32.93 16.95 -28.40
CA GLU A 104 31.65 17.57 -28.78
C GLU A 104 31.56 17.80 -30.30
N ALA A 105 32.61 18.35 -30.92
CA ALA A 105 32.69 18.52 -32.37
C ALA A 105 32.57 17.17 -33.12
N ALA A 106 33.27 16.13 -32.64
CA ALA A 106 33.17 14.78 -33.20
C ALA A 106 31.77 14.16 -33.02
N LYS A 107 31.11 14.35 -31.86
CA LYS A 107 29.74 13.90 -31.61
C LYS A 107 28.74 14.59 -32.55
N ALA A 108 28.85 15.90 -32.72
CA ALA A 108 27.99 16.67 -33.62
C ALA A 108 28.13 16.20 -35.08
N SER A 109 29.36 15.95 -35.55
CA SER A 109 29.60 15.42 -36.90
C SER A 109 29.07 13.99 -37.08
N VAL A 110 29.28 13.09 -36.12
CA VAL A 110 28.70 11.73 -36.14
C VAL A 110 27.17 11.76 -36.10
N ALA A 111 26.54 12.71 -35.40
CA ALA A 111 25.10 12.89 -35.41
C ALA A 111 24.57 13.40 -36.76
N SER A 112 25.22 14.43 -37.34
CA SER A 112 24.88 14.95 -38.67
C SER A 112 25.00 13.86 -39.76
N ALA A 113 26.07 13.06 -39.71
CA ALA A 113 26.26 11.93 -40.64
C ALA A 113 25.22 10.81 -40.47
N LYS A 114 24.59 10.65 -39.29
CA LYS A 114 23.45 9.74 -39.12
C LYS A 114 22.17 10.27 -39.77
N GLU A 115 21.86 11.56 -39.58
CA GLU A 115 20.64 12.14 -40.15
C GLU A 115 20.70 12.19 -41.68
N LEU A 116 21.87 12.46 -42.26
CA LEU A 116 22.11 12.40 -43.72
C LEU A 116 22.09 10.97 -44.31
N LEU A 117 21.99 9.93 -43.48
CA LEU A 117 21.80 8.54 -43.88
C LEU A 117 20.38 8.02 -43.59
N ARG A 118 19.49 8.86 -43.03
CA ARG A 118 18.11 8.47 -42.73
C ARG A 118 17.36 8.18 -44.04
N PRO A 119 16.55 7.09 -44.13
CA PRO A 119 15.78 6.79 -45.32
C PRO A 119 14.86 7.93 -45.77
N VAL A 120 14.69 8.05 -47.09
CA VAL A 120 13.77 8.98 -47.75
C VAL A 120 12.33 8.67 -47.34
N GLU A 121 11.50 9.71 -47.24
CA GLU A 121 10.14 9.66 -46.66
C GLU A 121 9.24 8.57 -47.25
N GLU A 122 8.49 7.89 -46.37
CA GLU A 122 7.85 6.62 -46.67
C GLU A 122 6.64 6.72 -47.63
N ASP A 123 6.10 7.92 -47.83
CA ASP A 123 4.82 8.16 -48.52
C ASP A 123 4.95 8.13 -50.06
N VAL A 124 6.17 7.94 -50.59
CA VAL A 124 6.48 7.93 -52.03
C VAL A 124 6.34 6.53 -52.66
N PHE A 125 6.15 5.47 -51.85
CA PHE A 125 6.13 4.08 -52.31
C PHE A 125 4.78 3.38 -52.05
N ASP A 126 4.38 2.52 -52.99
CA ASP A 126 3.17 1.68 -52.89
C ASP A 126 3.26 0.74 -51.67
N GLU A 127 2.17 0.68 -50.88
CA GLU A 127 2.03 -0.21 -49.71
C GLU A 127 2.45 -1.66 -49.99
N MET A 128 2.22 -2.17 -51.20
CA MET A 128 2.59 -3.54 -51.54
C MET A 128 4.11 -3.80 -51.55
N ILE A 129 4.96 -2.77 -51.67
CA ILE A 129 6.43 -2.88 -51.70
C ILE A 129 7.15 -2.15 -50.54
N LYS A 130 6.44 -1.32 -49.76
CA LYS A 130 7.02 -0.49 -48.69
C LYS A 130 7.97 -1.24 -47.75
N ALA A 131 7.58 -2.43 -47.28
CA ALA A 131 8.41 -3.26 -46.41
C ALA A 131 9.69 -3.81 -47.10
N ASP A 132 9.59 -4.23 -48.36
CA ASP A 132 10.75 -4.75 -49.11
C ASP A 132 11.73 -3.62 -49.50
N VAL A 133 11.21 -2.42 -49.77
CA VAL A 133 12.00 -1.19 -49.96
C VAL A 133 12.77 -0.83 -48.69
N GLN A 134 12.12 -0.87 -47.53
CA GLN A 134 12.76 -0.61 -46.24
C GLN A 134 13.84 -1.66 -45.91
N ALA A 135 13.58 -2.93 -46.21
CA ALA A 135 14.55 -4.03 -46.06
C ALA A 135 15.74 -3.94 -47.03
N PHE A 136 15.54 -3.37 -48.23
CA PHE A 136 16.62 -3.09 -49.19
C PHE A 136 17.50 -1.92 -48.72
N LEU A 137 16.89 -0.78 -48.37
CA LEU A 137 17.62 0.41 -47.92
C LEU A 137 18.46 0.16 -46.67
N SER A 138 17.88 -0.49 -45.66
CA SER A 138 18.59 -0.91 -44.44
C SER A 138 19.64 -2.01 -44.66
N GLY A 139 19.66 -2.65 -45.83
CA GLY A 139 20.77 -3.51 -46.26
C GLY A 139 21.99 -2.69 -46.72
N GLU A 140 21.75 -1.62 -47.47
CA GLU A 140 22.80 -0.81 -48.11
C GLU A 140 23.42 0.21 -47.14
N THR A 141 22.61 0.90 -46.33
CA THR A 141 23.10 1.88 -45.33
C THR A 141 23.88 1.24 -44.18
N ARG A 142 23.64 -0.04 -43.92
CA ARG A 142 24.19 -0.83 -42.80
C ARG A 142 25.70 -0.68 -42.59
N ARG A 143 26.48 -0.61 -43.69
CA ARG A 143 27.94 -0.48 -43.63
C ARG A 143 28.36 0.86 -43.02
N SER A 144 27.67 1.94 -43.39
CA SER A 144 27.90 3.30 -42.91
C SER A 144 27.42 3.46 -41.46
N GLU A 145 26.26 2.89 -41.12
CA GLU A 145 25.74 2.85 -39.75
C GLU A 145 26.69 2.14 -38.78
N VAL A 146 27.20 0.96 -39.15
CA VAL A 146 28.22 0.24 -38.38
C VAL A 146 29.49 1.06 -38.22
N ARG A 147 29.92 1.81 -39.26
CA ARG A 147 31.08 2.69 -39.15
C ARG A 147 30.85 3.85 -38.17
N LEU A 148 29.70 4.53 -38.25
CA LEU A 148 29.33 5.58 -37.29
C LEU A 148 29.20 5.03 -35.86
N GLY A 149 28.74 3.79 -35.68
CA GLY A 149 28.75 3.09 -34.40
C GLY A 149 30.17 2.81 -33.86
N GLN A 150 31.13 2.48 -34.74
CA GLN A 150 32.55 2.38 -34.36
C GLN A 150 33.15 3.73 -33.98
N LEU A 151 32.80 4.81 -34.69
CA LEU A 151 33.25 6.17 -34.38
C LEU A 151 32.74 6.66 -33.02
N GLY A 152 31.46 6.43 -32.69
CA GLY A 152 30.93 6.72 -31.35
C GLY A 152 31.77 6.06 -30.24
N ARG A 153 31.99 4.75 -30.34
CA ARG A 153 32.81 3.99 -29.38
C ARG A 153 34.28 4.45 -29.29
N ARG A 154 34.80 5.17 -30.28
CA ARG A 154 36.15 5.80 -30.23
C ARG A 154 36.11 7.08 -29.40
N ILE A 155 35.11 7.93 -29.65
CA ILE A 155 34.88 9.16 -28.88
C ILE A 155 34.68 8.85 -27.39
N ASP A 156 33.84 7.88 -27.07
CA ASP A 156 33.52 7.52 -25.68
C ASP A 156 34.76 7.11 -24.88
N ARG A 157 35.71 6.40 -25.52
CA ARG A 157 37.01 6.06 -24.90
C ARG A 157 37.85 7.30 -24.62
N CYS A 158 37.85 8.30 -25.51
CA CYS A 158 38.61 9.53 -25.34
C CYS A 158 38.08 10.36 -24.16
N THR A 159 36.75 10.53 -24.06
CA THR A 159 36.12 11.24 -22.93
C THR A 159 36.23 10.50 -21.60
N ASN A 160 36.33 9.16 -21.62
CA ASN A 160 36.61 8.39 -20.41
C ASN A 160 38.04 8.61 -19.89
N LEU A 161 39.01 8.93 -20.75
CA LEU A 161 40.39 9.22 -20.33
C LEU A 161 40.51 10.60 -19.66
N SER A 162 39.88 11.65 -20.20
CA SER A 162 39.86 12.98 -19.55
C SER A 162 39.14 12.93 -18.19
N SER A 163 38.01 12.22 -18.12
CA SER A 163 37.24 11.97 -16.89
C SER A 163 38.05 11.23 -15.81
N GLN A 164 38.74 10.14 -16.16
CA GLN A 164 39.57 9.38 -15.22
C GLN A 164 40.74 10.22 -14.66
N TYR A 165 41.33 11.12 -15.46
CA TYR A 165 42.38 12.02 -14.98
C TYR A 165 41.86 13.03 -13.95
N ARG A 166 40.75 13.73 -14.24
CA ARG A 166 40.14 14.68 -13.27
C ARG A 166 39.73 13.98 -11.97
N SER A 167 39.08 12.82 -12.06
CA SER A 167 38.72 11.99 -10.88
C SER A 167 39.95 11.46 -10.10
N GLY A 168 41.13 11.46 -10.71
CA GLY A 168 42.40 11.18 -10.02
C GLY A 168 42.87 12.36 -9.17
N LEU A 169 42.87 13.58 -9.74
CA LEU A 169 43.30 14.81 -9.06
C LEU A 169 42.46 15.10 -7.81
N ASP A 170 41.14 15.01 -7.89
CA ASP A 170 40.28 15.34 -6.75
C ASP A 170 40.47 14.38 -5.57
N LYS A 171 40.79 13.11 -5.83
CA LYS A 171 41.18 12.15 -4.78
C LYS A 171 42.48 12.56 -4.09
N TYR A 172 43.48 13.06 -4.82
CA TYR A 172 44.71 13.57 -4.22
C TYR A 172 44.46 14.84 -3.39
N ARG A 173 43.64 15.78 -3.88
CA ARG A 173 43.23 17.00 -3.15
C ARG A 173 42.53 16.67 -1.83
N ILE A 174 41.54 15.76 -1.86
CA ILE A 174 40.79 15.31 -0.67
C ILE A 174 41.72 14.64 0.36
N VAL A 175 42.66 13.78 -0.08
CA VAL A 175 43.61 13.14 0.83
C VAL A 175 44.54 14.15 1.49
N ALA A 176 45.09 15.12 0.73
CA ALA A 176 45.96 16.17 1.29
C ALA A 176 45.23 17.02 2.34
N LEU A 177 44.00 17.46 2.07
CA LEU A 177 43.18 18.23 3.01
C LEU A 177 42.86 17.44 4.28
N ILE A 178 42.64 16.13 4.17
CA ILE A 178 42.43 15.24 5.32
C ILE A 178 43.72 15.09 6.16
N GLU A 179 44.90 15.17 5.57
CA GLU A 179 46.17 15.12 6.32
C GLU A 179 46.49 16.43 7.04
N GLU A 180 46.14 17.58 6.45
CA GLU A 180 46.27 18.91 7.07
C GLU A 180 45.30 19.12 8.26
N LEU A 181 44.03 18.71 8.13
CA LEU A 181 43.00 18.97 9.15
C LEU A 181 43.05 18.04 10.38
N LYS A 182 43.61 16.84 10.25
CA LYS A 182 43.76 15.85 11.35
C LYS A 182 44.40 16.44 12.63
N PRO A 183 45.61 17.03 12.61
CA PRO A 183 46.25 17.54 13.83
C PRO A 183 45.46 18.69 14.47
N LEU A 184 44.92 19.61 13.66
CA LEU A 184 44.18 20.79 14.13
C LEU A 184 42.91 20.41 14.90
N ILE A 185 42.18 19.40 14.42
CA ILE A 185 40.96 18.93 15.09
C ILE A 185 41.30 18.07 16.32
N LEU A 186 42.36 17.24 16.26
CA LEU A 186 42.82 16.46 17.41
C LEU A 186 43.26 17.35 18.58
N GLN A 187 43.86 18.51 18.31
CA GLN A 187 44.19 19.50 19.34
C GLN A 187 42.92 20.09 19.97
N LYS A 188 42.00 20.64 19.14
CA LYS A 188 40.72 21.20 19.63
C LYS A 188 39.92 20.23 20.50
N VAL A 189 39.88 18.94 20.14
CA VAL A 189 39.14 17.92 20.91
C VAL A 189 39.83 17.56 22.24
N LYS A 190 41.16 17.71 22.33
CA LYS A 190 41.89 17.55 23.59
C LYS A 190 41.69 18.76 24.50
N ASP A 191 41.67 19.96 23.93
CA ASP A 191 41.33 21.19 24.64
C ASP A 191 39.86 21.15 25.16
N SER A 192 38.95 20.51 24.42
CA SER A 192 37.56 20.25 24.85
C SER A 192 37.38 18.96 25.66
N SER A 193 38.43 18.27 26.11
CA SER A 193 38.27 16.97 26.80
C SER A 193 37.56 17.07 28.16
N GLY A 194 37.44 18.29 28.70
CA GLY A 194 36.66 18.63 29.90
C GLY A 194 35.29 19.27 29.62
N VAL A 195 34.54 18.84 28.59
CA VAL A 195 33.12 19.25 28.45
C VAL A 195 32.36 18.93 29.74
N ASP A 196 31.64 19.93 30.25
CA ASP A 196 31.02 19.87 31.57
C ASP A 196 29.71 19.06 31.56
N VAL A 197 29.87 17.74 31.50
CA VAL A 197 28.77 16.77 31.56
C VAL A 197 28.02 16.87 32.90
N GLU A 198 28.61 17.50 33.93
CA GLU A 198 27.92 17.76 35.20
C GLU A 198 26.92 18.93 35.08
N GLU A 199 27.19 19.97 34.27
CA GLU A 199 26.21 21.01 33.94
C GLU A 199 24.99 20.41 33.21
N VAL A 200 25.23 19.58 32.20
CA VAL A 200 24.19 18.84 31.46
C VAL A 200 23.38 17.95 32.40
N ALA A 201 24.06 17.24 33.31
CA ALA A 201 23.41 16.40 34.31
C ALA A 201 22.59 17.22 35.32
N ALA A 202 23.05 18.41 35.71
CA ALA A 202 22.35 19.30 36.63
C ALA A 202 21.07 19.87 36.02
N ALA A 203 21.12 20.34 34.76
CA ALA A 203 19.95 20.84 34.04
C ALA A 203 18.87 19.75 33.89
N ILE A 204 19.28 18.53 33.52
CA ILE A 204 18.36 17.38 33.40
C ILE A 204 17.81 16.96 34.78
N LYS A 205 18.63 17.02 35.84
CA LYS A 205 18.19 16.68 37.21
C LYS A 205 17.14 17.66 37.76
N GLU A 206 17.22 18.94 37.42
CA GLU A 206 16.17 19.90 37.77
C GLU A 206 14.87 19.60 37.00
N ALA A 207 14.96 19.24 35.71
CA ALA A 207 13.79 18.80 34.94
C ALA A 207 13.19 17.46 35.46
N GLU A 208 14.01 16.50 35.88
CA GLU A 208 13.58 15.28 36.60
C GLU A 208 12.84 15.63 37.90
N LYS A 209 13.31 16.64 38.65
CA LYS A 209 12.67 17.13 39.89
C LYS A 209 11.30 17.79 39.66
N GLN A 210 11.11 18.54 38.57
CA GLN A 210 9.79 19.08 38.22
C GLN A 210 8.81 17.95 37.82
N VAL A 211 9.29 16.92 37.11
CA VAL A 211 8.51 15.70 36.79
C VAL A 211 8.12 14.89 38.04
N GLU A 212 8.90 14.92 39.11
CA GLU A 212 8.51 14.25 40.37
C GLU A 212 7.29 14.89 41.02
N LEU A 213 7.10 16.21 40.87
CA LEU A 213 5.94 16.94 41.39
C LEU A 213 4.66 16.62 40.61
N SER A 214 4.76 16.37 39.29
CA SER A 214 3.57 16.07 38.45
C SER A 214 2.92 14.74 38.79
N LYS A 215 3.55 13.85 39.58
CA LYS A 215 2.94 12.63 40.13
C LYS A 215 1.72 12.89 41.04
N LYS A 216 1.42 14.15 41.37
CA LYS A 216 0.32 14.59 42.26
C LYS A 216 -0.91 15.19 41.52
N VAL A 217 -1.09 14.96 40.21
CA VAL A 217 -2.17 15.54 39.38
C VAL A 217 -3.57 15.54 40.03
N ALA A 218 -3.89 14.45 40.75
CA ALA A 218 -5.19 14.23 41.37
C ALA A 218 -5.54 15.24 42.49
N THR A 219 -4.53 15.85 43.13
CA THR A 219 -4.72 16.73 44.31
C THR A 219 -4.40 18.20 44.07
N LEU A 220 -3.81 18.56 42.92
CA LEU A 220 -3.55 19.96 42.54
C LEU A 220 -4.84 20.63 42.03
N SER A 221 -4.92 21.96 42.09
CA SER A 221 -5.90 22.76 41.32
C SER A 221 -5.67 22.65 39.80
N MET A 222 -6.39 23.41 38.97
CA MET A 222 -6.06 23.48 37.54
C MET A 222 -4.93 24.49 37.30
N GLU A 223 -4.93 25.54 38.10
CA GLU A 223 -4.07 26.72 38.04
C GLU A 223 -2.64 26.32 38.42
N GLU A 224 -2.47 25.62 39.55
CA GLU A 224 -1.18 25.03 39.95
C GLU A 224 -0.67 23.98 38.94
N ALA A 225 -1.57 23.24 38.28
CA ALA A 225 -1.18 22.21 37.32
C ALA A 225 -0.66 22.81 36.00
N ILE A 226 -1.26 23.91 35.54
CA ILE A 226 -0.76 24.69 34.39
C ILE A 226 0.59 25.31 34.74
N GLU A 227 0.68 26.03 35.86
CA GLU A 227 1.93 26.68 36.30
C GLU A 227 3.09 25.67 36.46
N LEU A 228 2.79 24.45 36.91
CA LEU A 228 3.77 23.35 36.98
C LEU A 228 4.19 22.87 35.58
N SER A 229 3.28 22.76 34.60
CA SER A 229 3.64 22.34 33.24
C SER A 229 4.53 23.35 32.51
N ASP A 230 4.34 24.65 32.77
CA ASP A 230 5.19 25.70 32.21
C ASP A 230 6.59 25.68 32.83
N LYS A 231 6.69 25.46 34.16
CA LYS A 231 7.99 25.25 34.85
C LYS A 231 8.70 23.99 34.37
N MET A 232 7.96 22.91 34.10
CA MET A 232 8.50 21.69 33.50
C MET A 232 9.06 21.93 32.09
N GLU A 233 8.35 22.70 31.25
CA GLU A 233 8.82 23.01 29.90
C GLU A 233 10.06 23.91 29.89
N GLN A 234 10.10 24.94 30.74
CA GLN A 234 11.28 25.81 30.88
C GLN A 234 12.54 25.01 31.28
N ALA A 235 12.40 24.05 32.21
CA ALA A 235 13.49 23.15 32.58
C ALA A 235 13.88 22.18 31.45
N ILE A 236 12.93 21.72 30.65
CA ILE A 236 13.17 20.87 29.46
C ILE A 236 13.96 21.63 28.38
N GLU A 237 13.60 22.87 28.06
CA GLU A 237 14.32 23.67 27.04
C GLU A 237 15.73 24.04 27.51
N ALA A 238 15.91 24.39 28.79
CA ALA A 238 17.24 24.60 29.36
C ALA A 238 18.13 23.34 29.25
N ALA A 239 17.57 22.16 29.54
CA ALA A 239 18.27 20.89 29.40
C ALA A 239 18.59 20.53 27.94
N LYS A 240 17.69 20.84 26.98
CA LYS A 240 17.94 20.69 25.54
C LYS A 240 19.08 21.60 25.05
N ALA A 241 19.09 22.87 25.48
CA ALA A 241 20.13 23.83 25.12
C ALA A 241 21.51 23.40 25.63
N SER A 242 21.60 22.95 26.89
CA SER A 242 22.83 22.41 27.48
C SER A 242 23.33 21.15 26.74
N MET A 243 22.43 20.20 26.43
CA MET A 243 22.75 19.02 25.60
C MET A 243 23.28 19.38 24.20
N ALA A 244 22.75 20.45 23.58
CA ALA A 244 23.19 20.91 22.26
C ALA A 244 24.60 21.55 22.33
N GLY A 245 24.85 22.43 23.30
CA GLY A 245 26.16 23.05 23.52
C GLY A 245 27.26 22.02 23.78
N ALA A 246 26.99 21.03 24.65
CA ALA A 246 27.93 19.95 24.92
C ALA A 246 28.26 19.10 23.68
N ARG A 247 27.29 18.85 22.79
CA ARG A 247 27.53 18.17 21.50
C ARG A 247 28.39 19.00 20.55
N GLN A 248 28.16 20.30 20.46
CA GLN A 248 28.92 21.20 19.59
C GLN A 248 30.39 21.31 20.03
N GLN A 249 30.64 21.32 21.35
CA GLN A 249 31.99 21.31 21.91
C GLN A 249 32.74 19.99 21.65
N LEU A 250 32.07 18.84 21.72
CA LEU A 250 32.69 17.53 21.47
C LEU A 250 33.01 17.23 19.99
N CYS A 251 32.41 17.96 19.04
CA CYS A 251 32.60 17.71 17.60
C CYS A 251 32.70 19.03 16.80
N PRO A 252 33.79 19.81 16.95
CA PRO A 252 33.98 21.10 16.27
C PRO A 252 34.45 20.91 14.81
N ILE A 253 33.65 20.19 14.02
CA ILE A 253 33.86 19.94 12.59
C ILE A 253 32.91 20.84 11.80
N ASP A 254 33.47 21.62 10.87
CA ASP A 254 32.73 22.55 10.04
C ASP A 254 31.77 21.80 9.08
N GLU A 255 30.51 22.22 9.06
CA GLU A 255 29.46 21.63 8.23
C GLU A 255 29.62 21.95 6.74
N SER A 256 30.41 22.97 6.38
CA SER A 256 30.70 23.33 4.98
C SER A 256 31.74 22.42 4.30
N LEU A 257 32.40 21.52 5.05
CA LEU A 257 33.37 20.58 4.51
C LEU A 257 32.68 19.45 3.72
N ASP A 258 33.36 18.93 2.71
CA ASP A 258 32.88 17.81 1.89
C ASP A 258 32.48 16.59 2.77
N PRO A 259 31.35 15.90 2.50
CA PRO A 259 30.88 14.78 3.32
C PRO A 259 31.88 13.61 3.49
N VAL A 260 32.76 13.38 2.52
CA VAL A 260 33.83 12.37 2.60
C VAL A 260 34.90 12.83 3.59
N VAL A 261 35.28 14.11 3.54
CA VAL A 261 36.22 14.74 4.50
C VAL A 261 35.62 14.73 5.91
N GLN A 262 34.37 15.17 6.08
CA GLN A 262 33.66 15.11 7.37
C GLN A 262 33.64 13.68 7.94
N LYS A 263 33.33 12.68 7.11
CA LYS A 263 33.27 11.26 7.54
C LYS A 263 34.63 10.73 7.96
N ALA A 264 35.69 11.07 7.23
CA ALA A 264 37.06 10.68 7.58
C ALA A 264 37.53 11.32 8.90
N LEU A 265 37.21 12.60 9.12
CA LEU A 265 37.54 13.32 10.35
C LEU A 265 36.73 12.80 11.55
N LYS A 266 35.41 12.63 11.40
CA LYS A 266 34.53 12.03 12.44
C LYS A 266 35.04 10.64 12.85
N ALA A 267 35.46 9.80 11.89
CA ALA A 267 36.04 8.48 12.17
C ALA A 267 37.42 8.52 12.87
N PHE A 268 38.25 9.53 12.58
CA PHE A 268 39.57 9.69 13.21
C PHE A 268 39.48 10.08 14.69
N VAL A 269 38.57 11.02 15.02
CA VAL A 269 38.43 11.55 16.38
C VAL A 269 37.59 10.62 17.28
N ALA A 270 36.75 9.75 16.70
CA ALA A 270 35.79 8.89 17.41
C ALA A 270 36.37 8.12 18.62
N ALA A 271 37.65 7.73 18.61
CA ALA A 271 38.28 7.04 19.74
C ALA A 271 38.39 7.91 21.00
N GLU A 272 38.67 9.21 20.84
CA GLU A 272 38.85 10.18 21.94
C GLU A 272 37.47 10.64 22.48
N VAL A 273 36.50 10.91 21.59
CA VAL A 273 35.16 11.43 22.00
C VAL A 273 34.30 10.38 22.69
N LYS A 274 34.50 9.09 22.37
CA LYS A 274 33.64 7.97 22.80
C LYS A 274 33.28 7.95 24.28
N GLY A 275 34.23 8.29 25.16
CA GLY A 275 34.00 8.32 26.62
C GLY A 275 33.02 9.40 27.07
N SER A 276 33.02 10.56 26.41
CA SER A 276 32.09 11.67 26.68
C SER A 276 30.76 11.50 25.93
N GLU A 277 30.81 10.99 24.70
CA GLU A 277 29.62 10.62 23.92
C GLU A 277 28.75 9.58 24.64
N GLN A 278 29.36 8.52 25.21
CA GLN A 278 28.65 7.53 26.02
C GLN A 278 27.98 8.13 27.26
N LYS A 279 28.62 9.10 27.92
CA LYS A 279 28.02 9.80 29.07
C LYS A 279 26.85 10.69 28.65
N LEU A 280 26.98 11.45 27.55
CA LEU A 280 25.87 12.25 27.01
C LEU A 280 24.69 11.38 26.55
N GLY A 281 24.94 10.21 25.97
CA GLY A 281 23.87 9.26 25.59
C GLY A 281 23.03 8.77 26.78
N LEU A 282 23.65 8.60 27.96
CA LEU A 282 22.92 8.29 29.20
C LEU A 282 22.04 9.47 29.66
N GLN A 283 22.50 10.71 29.48
CA GLN A 283 21.74 11.91 29.80
C GLN A 283 20.60 12.16 28.79
N GLU A 284 20.83 11.94 27.50
CA GLU A 284 19.81 12.02 26.44
C GLU A 284 18.63 11.08 26.69
N MET A 285 18.91 9.85 27.16
CA MET A 285 17.88 8.88 27.54
C MET A 285 17.03 9.34 28.74
N LYS A 286 17.62 10.08 29.69
CA LYS A 286 16.87 10.73 30.78
C LYS A 286 16.02 11.90 30.28
N LEU A 287 16.60 12.81 29.50
CA LEU A 287 15.88 13.96 28.95
C LEU A 287 14.69 13.51 28.10
N ARG A 288 14.85 12.47 27.28
CA ARG A 288 13.75 11.86 26.52
C ARG A 288 12.63 11.31 27.42
N ARG A 289 12.96 10.72 28.58
CA ARG A 289 11.98 10.26 29.57
C ARG A 289 11.23 11.45 30.21
N VAL A 290 11.94 12.52 30.54
CA VAL A 290 11.37 13.76 31.10
C VAL A 290 10.40 14.41 30.11
N VAL A 291 10.79 14.55 28.84
CA VAL A 291 9.94 15.07 27.75
C VAL A 291 8.66 14.26 27.61
N ASN A 292 8.77 12.93 27.52
CA ASN A 292 7.60 12.04 27.41
C ASN A 292 6.64 12.17 28.61
N LEU A 293 7.16 12.46 29.82
CA LEU A 293 6.35 12.64 31.01
C LEU A 293 5.64 14.01 31.04
N ASN A 294 6.24 15.08 30.49
CA ASN A 294 5.53 16.35 30.30
C ASN A 294 4.41 16.23 29.26
N THR A 295 4.60 15.49 28.16
CA THR A 295 3.54 15.29 27.16
C THR A 295 2.36 14.51 27.73
N THR A 296 2.59 13.50 28.58
CA THR A 296 1.48 12.82 29.29
C THR A 296 0.80 13.74 30.30
N PHE A 297 1.55 14.54 31.05
CA PHE A 297 0.98 15.46 32.06
C PHE A 297 0.07 16.52 31.42
N ARG A 298 0.49 17.11 30.29
CA ARG A 298 -0.36 18.03 29.51
C ARG A 298 -1.64 17.39 28.99
N ALA A 299 -1.59 16.13 28.56
CA ALA A 299 -2.80 15.40 28.14
C ALA A 299 -3.79 15.19 29.31
N ASP A 300 -3.30 14.99 30.54
CA ASP A 300 -4.16 14.86 31.72
C ASP A 300 -4.72 16.22 32.21
N ILE A 301 -3.96 17.32 32.07
CA ILE A 301 -4.48 18.68 32.27
C ILE A 301 -5.64 18.96 31.30
N ALA A 302 -5.49 18.61 30.02
CA ALA A 302 -6.54 18.79 29.01
C ALA A 302 -7.83 18.02 29.38
N LYS A 303 -7.71 16.75 29.81
CA LYS A 303 -8.86 15.97 30.31
C LYS A 303 -9.53 16.62 31.52
N LYS A 304 -8.74 17.12 32.48
CA LYS A 304 -9.24 17.80 33.69
C LYS A 304 -10.01 19.08 33.36
N LYS A 305 -9.50 19.87 32.39
CA LYS A 305 -10.19 21.07 31.87
C LYS A 305 -11.53 20.71 31.22
N ALA A 306 -11.55 19.71 30.34
CA ALA A 306 -12.79 19.25 29.69
C ALA A 306 -13.83 18.78 30.72
N ALA A 307 -13.43 17.97 31.71
CA ALA A 307 -14.32 17.49 32.76
C ALA A 307 -14.93 18.62 33.62
N LYS A 308 -14.21 19.72 33.87
CA LYS A 308 -14.78 20.90 34.56
C LYS A 308 -15.79 21.63 33.66
N VAL A 309 -15.50 21.79 32.37
CA VAL A 309 -16.43 22.40 31.40
C VAL A 309 -17.75 21.62 31.31
N ASP A 310 -17.72 20.28 31.31
CA ASP A 310 -18.94 19.46 31.30
C ASP A 310 -19.77 19.57 32.60
N GLN A 311 -19.14 19.78 33.76
CA GLN A 311 -19.84 20.10 35.01
C GLN A 311 -20.56 21.45 34.92
N VAL A 312 -19.86 22.48 34.43
CA VAL A 312 -20.43 23.83 34.21
C VAL A 312 -21.56 23.77 33.18
N ARG A 313 -21.39 23.04 32.07
CA ARG A 313 -22.44 22.77 31.07
C ARG A 313 -23.68 22.16 31.71
N THR A 314 -23.50 21.18 32.59
CA THR A 314 -24.61 20.51 33.29
C THR A 314 -25.37 21.46 34.20
N ALA A 315 -24.68 22.33 34.95
CA ALA A 315 -25.30 23.34 35.81
C ALA A 315 -26.02 24.44 35.00
N ALA A 316 -25.38 24.98 33.95
CA ALA A 316 -25.97 25.95 33.04
C ALA A 316 -27.25 25.41 32.39
N LEU A 317 -27.26 24.13 31.99
CA LEU A 317 -28.43 23.48 31.41
C LEU A 317 -29.56 23.19 32.41
N LYS A 318 -29.30 23.10 33.73
CA LYS A 318 -30.39 23.10 34.72
C LYS A 318 -31.14 24.43 34.68
N ILE A 319 -30.42 25.55 34.70
CA ILE A 319 -31.00 26.91 34.71
C ILE A 319 -31.79 27.16 33.42
N ILE A 320 -31.21 26.88 32.24
CA ILE A 320 -31.90 27.10 30.95
C ILE A 320 -33.19 26.26 30.85
N ARG A 321 -33.22 25.05 31.42
CA ARG A 321 -34.43 24.20 31.41
C ARG A 321 -35.59 24.78 32.22
N LEU A 322 -35.35 25.58 33.26
CA LEU A 322 -36.41 26.25 34.02
C LEU A 322 -37.18 27.28 33.18
N PHE A 323 -36.57 27.81 32.11
CA PHE A 323 -37.24 28.69 31.15
C PHE A 323 -37.98 27.96 30.02
N ARG A 324 -37.81 26.64 29.93
CA ARG A 324 -38.31 25.82 28.81
C ARG A 324 -39.75 25.36 28.99
N GLU A 325 -40.25 25.28 30.23
CA GLU A 325 -41.64 24.90 30.48
C GLU A 325 -42.60 25.92 29.83
N GLY A 326 -43.40 25.43 28.87
CA GLY A 326 -44.36 26.25 28.12
C GLY A 326 -43.80 27.12 26.99
N ARG A 327 -42.54 26.96 26.56
CA ARG A 327 -41.92 27.77 25.49
C ARG A 327 -41.34 26.91 24.35
N SER A 328 -41.32 27.45 23.13
CA SER A 328 -40.60 26.85 22.00
C SER A 328 -39.08 27.04 22.12
N LEU A 329 -38.30 26.38 21.27
CA LEU A 329 -36.84 26.58 21.23
C LEU A 329 -36.48 27.95 20.62
N GLU A 330 -37.36 28.45 19.77
CA GLU A 330 -37.31 29.76 19.13
C GLU A 330 -37.57 30.87 20.16
N ASP A 331 -38.61 30.73 20.99
CA ASP A 331 -38.88 31.63 22.13
C ASP A 331 -37.72 31.63 23.14
N LEU A 332 -37.10 30.46 23.36
CA LEU A 332 -35.99 30.29 24.29
C LEU A 332 -34.68 30.91 23.75
N PHE A 333 -34.48 30.92 22.44
CA PHE A 333 -33.40 31.68 21.79
C PHE A 333 -33.63 33.20 21.93
N GLY A 334 -34.88 33.65 21.74
CA GLY A 334 -35.27 35.06 21.93
C GLY A 334 -35.15 35.61 23.37
N LEU A 335 -34.92 34.74 24.37
CA LEU A 335 -34.56 35.17 25.73
C LEU A 335 -33.06 35.54 25.86
N PHE A 336 -32.21 35.03 24.97
CA PHE A 336 -30.79 35.40 24.88
C PHE A 336 -30.58 36.55 23.88
N GLU A 337 -31.33 36.55 22.77
CA GLU A 337 -31.33 37.63 21.77
C GLU A 337 -32.68 38.37 21.77
N PRO A 338 -32.85 39.44 22.57
CA PRO A 338 -34.06 40.26 22.57
C PRO A 338 -34.08 41.22 21.35
N GLY A 339 -34.13 40.67 20.15
CA GLY A 339 -34.08 41.39 18.88
C GLY A 339 -34.24 40.46 17.67
N ASP A 340 -34.27 41.05 16.47
CA ASP A 340 -34.47 40.34 15.19
C ASP A 340 -33.11 39.82 14.63
N GLY A 341 -32.36 39.08 15.46
CA GLY A 341 -30.98 38.66 15.20
C GLY A 341 -30.73 37.16 15.41
N ASP A 342 -29.78 36.59 14.66
CA ASP A 342 -29.50 35.14 14.63
C ASP A 342 -28.24 34.69 15.40
N LEU A 343 -27.57 35.59 16.13
CA LEU A 343 -26.25 35.37 16.74
C LEU A 343 -26.18 35.84 18.20
N ILE A 344 -25.92 34.92 19.13
CA ILE A 344 -25.67 35.22 20.55
C ILE A 344 -24.17 35.42 20.76
N ASP A 345 -23.77 36.62 21.19
CA ASP A 345 -22.39 36.90 21.64
C ASP A 345 -22.18 36.61 23.13
N GLU A 346 -20.92 36.65 23.57
CA GLU A 346 -20.50 36.33 24.94
C GLU A 346 -21.19 37.24 25.99
N SER A 347 -21.38 38.53 25.68
CA SER A 347 -22.01 39.48 26.61
C SER A 347 -23.51 39.21 26.77
N LYS A 348 -24.20 38.82 25.70
CA LYS A 348 -25.61 38.42 25.74
C LYS A 348 -25.78 37.09 26.48
N PHE A 349 -24.90 36.13 26.23
CA PHE A 349 -24.89 34.85 26.95
C PHE A 349 -24.71 35.05 28.47
N LEU A 350 -23.73 35.85 28.89
CA LEU A 350 -23.49 36.17 30.30
C LEU A 350 -24.66 36.96 30.92
N THR A 351 -25.16 38.00 30.25
CA THR A 351 -26.24 38.84 30.81
C THR A 351 -27.61 38.12 30.88
N PHE A 352 -27.86 37.07 30.09
CA PHE A 352 -28.99 36.16 30.33
C PHE A 352 -28.86 35.50 31.71
N PHE A 353 -27.70 34.88 31.99
CA PHE A 353 -27.47 34.22 33.27
C PHE A 353 -27.49 35.21 34.44
N GLU A 354 -26.97 36.42 34.31
CA GLU A 354 -27.11 37.47 35.34
C GLU A 354 -28.57 37.80 35.68
N LYS A 355 -29.46 37.77 34.69
CA LYS A 355 -30.88 38.12 34.83
C LYS A 355 -31.79 36.91 35.11
N SER A 356 -31.26 35.68 35.15
CA SER A 356 -32.08 34.47 35.30
C SER A 356 -32.99 34.54 36.52
N ASP A 357 -32.45 34.96 37.66
CA ASP A 357 -33.14 34.80 38.94
C ASP A 357 -34.23 35.86 39.16
N THR A 358 -34.15 36.99 38.45
CA THR A 358 -35.23 37.99 38.37
C THR A 358 -36.27 37.59 37.33
N MET A 359 -35.87 36.99 36.20
CA MET A 359 -36.80 36.47 35.20
C MET A 359 -37.63 35.28 35.74
N LEU A 360 -37.02 34.31 36.45
CA LEU A 360 -37.75 33.19 37.06
C LEU A 360 -38.82 33.66 38.06
N LYS A 361 -38.46 34.59 38.94
CA LYS A 361 -39.39 35.19 39.91
C LYS A 361 -40.54 35.93 39.24
N ALA A 362 -40.31 36.58 38.09
CA ALA A 362 -41.37 37.22 37.30
C ALA A 362 -42.32 36.22 36.61
N ILE A 363 -41.90 34.96 36.43
CA ILE A 363 -42.70 33.86 35.87
C ILE A 363 -43.42 33.08 37.00
N GLY A 364 -43.09 33.32 38.27
CA GLY A 364 -43.64 32.61 39.43
C GLY A 364 -42.91 31.30 39.78
N VAL A 365 -41.72 31.09 39.20
CA VAL A 365 -40.85 29.93 39.50
C VAL A 365 -39.82 30.33 40.54
N GLU A 366 -39.66 29.53 41.60
CA GLU A 366 -38.59 29.76 42.58
C GLU A 366 -37.22 29.49 41.93
N PRO A 367 -36.21 30.38 42.15
CA PRO A 367 -34.88 30.16 41.61
C PRO A 367 -34.23 28.92 42.27
N PRO A 368 -33.32 28.22 41.57
CA PRO A 368 -32.65 27.06 42.12
C PRO A 368 -31.82 27.41 43.36
N THR A 369 -31.83 26.51 44.35
CA THR A 369 -31.05 26.63 45.60
C THR A 369 -29.60 26.16 45.48
N GLU A 370 -29.20 25.67 44.30
CA GLU A 370 -27.81 25.34 43.98
C GLU A 370 -27.02 26.61 43.60
N GLU A 371 -25.74 26.65 43.96
CA GLU A 371 -24.86 27.77 43.63
C GLU A 371 -24.63 27.86 42.11
N LYS A 372 -24.92 29.03 41.54
CA LYS A 372 -24.87 29.30 40.11
C LYS A 372 -23.41 29.39 39.62
N PRO A 373 -23.05 28.83 38.44
CA PRO A 373 -21.70 28.93 37.88
C PRO A 373 -21.19 30.37 37.75
N SER A 374 -19.89 30.56 37.97
CA SER A 374 -19.26 31.87 37.89
C SER A 374 -19.23 32.42 36.45
N ALA A 375 -19.06 33.74 36.31
CA ALA A 375 -18.97 34.38 34.99
C ALA A 375 -17.79 33.84 34.15
N GLU A 376 -16.65 33.57 34.78
CA GLU A 376 -15.45 33.00 34.13
C GLU A 376 -15.71 31.56 33.62
N GLU A 377 -16.45 30.76 34.39
CA GLU A 377 -16.84 29.41 33.99
C GLU A 377 -17.88 29.41 32.86
N LEU A 378 -18.82 30.36 32.89
CA LEU A 378 -19.79 30.56 31.80
C LEU A 378 -19.12 31.07 30.52
N ALA A 379 -18.12 31.94 30.62
CA ALA A 379 -17.29 32.37 29.48
C ALA A 379 -16.48 31.20 28.91
N ALA A 380 -15.87 30.35 29.75
CA ALA A 380 -15.19 29.14 29.31
C ALA A 380 -16.14 28.14 28.62
N LEU A 381 -17.38 27.99 29.11
CA LEU A 381 -18.42 27.21 28.46
C LEU A 381 -18.82 27.79 27.10
N PHE A 382 -19.02 29.11 27.01
CA PHE A 382 -19.34 29.82 25.77
C PHE A 382 -18.24 29.61 24.71
N ALA A 383 -16.98 29.86 25.07
CA ALA A 383 -15.82 29.65 24.19
C ALA A 383 -15.71 28.19 23.72
N SER A 384 -15.99 27.20 24.59
CA SER A 384 -16.00 25.78 24.20
C SER A 384 -17.19 25.35 23.34
N SER A 385 -18.23 26.19 23.24
CA SER A 385 -19.45 25.92 22.48
C SER A 385 -19.49 26.62 21.12
N CYS A 386 -18.57 27.55 20.86
CA CYS A 386 -18.46 28.27 19.59
C CYS A 386 -17.80 27.39 18.50
N PRO A 387 -18.29 27.42 17.24
CA PRO A 387 -17.57 26.85 16.09
C PRO A 387 -16.16 27.45 15.91
N GLU A 388 -15.22 26.66 15.40
CA GLU A 388 -13.84 27.09 15.15
C GLU A 388 -13.80 28.37 14.28
N GLY A 389 -13.02 29.36 14.73
CA GLY A 389 -12.90 30.66 14.05
C GLY A 389 -14.05 31.64 14.28
N SER A 390 -15.07 31.30 15.08
CA SER A 390 -16.20 32.18 15.40
C SER A 390 -16.24 32.60 16.88
N SER A 391 -16.72 33.82 17.15
CA SER A 391 -16.85 34.41 18.50
C SER A 391 -18.31 34.59 18.92
N SER A 392 -19.22 33.79 18.36
CA SER A 392 -20.67 33.91 18.57
C SER A 392 -21.37 32.58 18.34
N LEU A 393 -22.36 32.25 19.16
CA LEU A 393 -23.20 31.07 18.99
C LEU A 393 -24.27 31.34 17.95
N THR A 394 -24.27 30.55 16.86
CA THR A 394 -25.39 30.48 15.94
C THR A 394 -26.60 29.81 16.58
N LYS A 395 -27.81 30.08 16.06
CA LYS A 395 -29.05 29.43 16.47
C LYS A 395 -28.96 27.91 16.55
N ASP A 396 -28.36 27.25 15.56
CA ASP A 396 -28.14 25.79 15.57
C ASP A 396 -27.15 25.34 16.65
N SER A 397 -26.12 26.12 16.95
CA SER A 397 -25.15 25.84 18.02
C SER A 397 -25.81 25.95 19.40
N PHE A 398 -26.67 26.96 19.60
CA PHE A 398 -27.48 27.12 20.80
C PHE A 398 -28.51 26.00 20.97
N ILE A 399 -29.25 25.64 19.92
CA ILE A 399 -30.20 24.51 19.95
C ILE A 399 -29.47 23.21 20.28
N SER A 400 -28.28 22.99 19.71
CA SER A 400 -27.41 21.84 20.01
C SER A 400 -26.85 21.83 21.44
N LEU A 401 -26.73 23.00 22.08
CA LEU A 401 -26.35 23.11 23.49
C LEU A 401 -27.53 22.72 24.40
N VAL A 402 -28.75 23.18 24.09
CA VAL A 402 -29.91 23.21 24.99
C VAL A 402 -30.87 22.01 24.84
N ALA A 403 -30.98 21.40 23.66
CA ALA A 403 -31.93 20.32 23.39
C ALA A 403 -31.72 19.09 24.30
N ALA A 404 -32.82 18.48 24.73
CA ALA A 404 -32.81 17.29 25.58
C ALA A 404 -33.25 16.05 24.79
N TYR A 405 -32.33 15.09 24.63
CA TYR A 405 -32.57 13.85 23.90
C TYR A 405 -32.74 12.65 24.83
N LEU A 406 -33.76 11.84 24.54
CA LEU A 406 -34.01 10.53 25.16
C LEU A 406 -33.76 9.43 24.14
N GLN A 407 -33.29 8.28 24.61
CA GLN A 407 -33.22 7.07 23.79
C GLN A 407 -34.31 6.08 24.22
N VAL A 408 -34.94 5.44 23.24
CA VAL A 408 -35.86 4.31 23.45
C VAL A 408 -35.04 3.08 23.82
N VAL A 409 -35.15 2.63 25.07
CA VAL A 409 -34.49 1.42 25.59
C VAL A 409 -35.36 0.18 25.42
N LYS A 410 -36.69 0.36 25.32
CA LYS A 410 -37.65 -0.71 25.07
C LYS A 410 -38.79 -0.20 24.19
N LYS A 411 -39.23 -1.02 23.22
CA LYS A 411 -40.31 -0.69 22.28
C LYS A 411 -41.54 -0.15 23.03
N THR A 412 -42.06 0.99 22.59
CA THR A 412 -43.20 1.71 23.18
C THR A 412 -43.97 2.45 22.09
N ASN A 413 -45.16 2.99 22.37
CA ASN A 413 -46.05 3.56 21.36
C ASN A 413 -46.11 5.08 21.43
N LEU A 414 -46.07 5.74 20.26
CA LEU A 414 -46.29 7.17 20.08
C LEU A 414 -47.78 7.41 19.79
N THR A 415 -48.45 8.27 20.56
CA THR A 415 -49.89 8.56 20.39
C THR A 415 -50.15 10.04 20.16
N GLU A 416 -51.21 10.39 19.42
CA GLU A 416 -51.51 11.80 19.08
C GLU A 416 -51.77 12.67 20.32
N GLY A 417 -52.52 12.14 21.29
CA GLY A 417 -52.89 12.81 22.53
C GLY A 417 -52.28 12.17 23.78
N VAL A 418 -52.44 12.87 24.91
CA VAL A 418 -51.89 12.51 26.22
C VAL A 418 -52.43 11.17 26.73
N SER A 419 -53.65 10.76 26.37
CA SER A 419 -54.24 9.51 26.87
C SER A 419 -54.02 8.32 25.95
N VAL A 420 -53.36 7.26 26.45
CA VAL A 420 -53.13 6.01 25.68
C VAL A 420 -54.43 5.33 25.28
N MET A 421 -55.48 5.42 26.10
CA MET A 421 -56.74 4.68 25.88
C MET A 421 -57.74 5.40 24.96
N LYS A 422 -57.50 6.66 24.59
CA LYS A 422 -58.41 7.49 23.78
C LYS A 422 -57.79 8.09 22.52
N SER A 423 -56.47 8.05 22.39
CA SER A 423 -55.74 8.66 21.27
C SER A 423 -55.35 7.61 20.24
N ALA A 424 -55.31 7.96 18.96
CA ALA A 424 -54.72 7.08 17.95
C ALA A 424 -53.22 6.88 18.23
N VAL A 425 -52.72 5.68 17.89
CA VAL A 425 -51.28 5.40 17.80
C VAL A 425 -50.80 5.98 16.48
N VAL A 426 -49.88 6.95 16.54
CA VAL A 426 -49.20 7.52 15.36
C VAL A 426 -48.31 6.45 14.75
N ARG A 427 -47.48 5.81 15.59
CA ARG A 427 -46.68 4.62 15.27
C ARG A 427 -46.07 4.00 16.52
N ASP A 428 -45.40 2.87 16.34
CA ASP A 428 -44.47 2.33 17.34
C ASP A 428 -43.12 3.07 17.30
N LEU A 429 -42.47 3.15 18.46
CA LEU A 429 -41.09 3.63 18.65
C LEU A 429 -40.16 2.43 18.87
N VAL A 430 -39.02 2.40 18.18
CA VAL A 430 -38.10 1.24 18.08
C VAL A 430 -36.93 1.38 19.06
N VAL A 431 -36.39 0.27 19.56
CA VAL A 431 -35.23 0.29 20.48
C VAL A 431 -34.01 0.88 19.77
N GLY A 432 -33.34 1.82 20.44
CA GLY A 432 -32.22 2.61 19.91
C GLY A 432 -32.64 3.99 19.39
N GLU A 433 -33.92 4.20 19.09
CA GLU A 433 -34.46 5.44 18.50
C GLU A 433 -34.28 6.66 19.42
N LEU A 434 -33.91 7.80 18.82
CA LEU A 434 -33.65 9.06 19.52
C LEU A 434 -34.83 10.03 19.40
N LEU A 435 -35.23 10.55 20.55
CA LEU A 435 -36.40 11.40 20.73
C LEU A 435 -35.99 12.75 21.32
N GLU A 436 -36.36 13.82 20.64
CA GLU A 436 -36.27 15.20 21.12
C GLU A 436 -37.48 15.50 22.00
N VAL A 437 -37.25 15.82 23.28
CA VAL A 437 -38.35 16.19 24.19
C VAL A 437 -38.87 17.57 23.80
N ILE A 438 -40.16 17.66 23.49
CA ILE A 438 -40.86 18.93 23.25
C ILE A 438 -41.50 19.44 24.55
N ASP A 439 -42.25 18.58 25.25
CA ASP A 439 -43.18 18.97 26.33
C ASP A 439 -43.42 17.79 27.31
N GLY A 440 -43.89 18.08 28.52
CA GLY A 440 -43.97 17.16 29.67
C GLY A 440 -42.67 17.05 30.49
N PRO A 441 -42.64 16.22 31.56
CA PRO A 441 -43.51 15.06 31.78
C PRO A 441 -44.90 15.38 32.33
N THR A 442 -45.91 14.73 31.75
CA THR A 442 -47.32 14.81 32.16
C THR A 442 -47.78 13.43 32.67
N PHE A 443 -48.47 13.38 33.81
CA PHE A 443 -48.96 12.13 34.40
C PHE A 443 -50.35 11.77 33.88
N GLU A 444 -50.52 10.57 33.30
CA GLU A 444 -51.83 10.06 32.90
C GLU A 444 -52.46 9.26 34.06
N GLU A 445 -53.40 9.87 34.78
CA GLU A 445 -54.05 9.26 35.97
C GLU A 445 -54.70 7.90 35.70
N GLN A 446 -55.28 7.70 34.49
CA GLN A 446 -56.06 6.50 34.16
C GLN A 446 -55.21 5.23 34.10
N ILE A 447 -53.94 5.33 33.71
CA ILE A 447 -52.99 4.21 33.63
C ILE A 447 -51.79 4.35 34.57
N LYS A 448 -51.67 5.51 35.25
CA LYS A 448 -50.66 5.87 36.25
C LYS A 448 -49.22 5.81 35.70
N VAL A 449 -48.97 6.53 34.61
CA VAL A 449 -47.63 6.64 33.99
C VAL A 449 -47.28 8.09 33.64
N ASN A 450 -45.98 8.41 33.60
CA ASN A 450 -45.48 9.66 33.05
C ASN A 450 -45.27 9.55 31.53
N ARG A 451 -45.78 10.54 30.79
CA ARG A 451 -45.68 10.65 29.33
C ARG A 451 -45.05 11.98 28.94
N LEU A 452 -44.35 11.99 27.81
CA LEU A 452 -43.69 13.15 27.23
C LEU A 452 -44.19 13.36 25.81
N LYS A 453 -44.37 14.61 25.40
CA LYS A 453 -44.50 14.96 23.99
C LYS A 453 -43.09 15.00 23.40
N VAL A 454 -42.87 14.23 22.35
CA VAL A 454 -41.57 14.05 21.71
C VAL A 454 -41.67 14.26 20.20
N LYS A 455 -40.57 14.72 19.60
CA LYS A 455 -40.30 14.63 18.16
C LYS A 455 -39.28 13.51 17.95
N ALA A 456 -39.61 12.47 17.20
CA ALA A 456 -38.62 11.48 16.84
C ALA A 456 -37.65 12.06 15.81
N LYS A 457 -36.33 11.87 15.97
CA LYS A 457 -35.31 12.37 15.02
C LYS A 457 -35.18 11.54 13.74
N SER A 458 -35.79 10.36 13.71
CA SER A 458 -35.81 9.40 12.59
C SER A 458 -36.72 9.84 11.44
N ASP A 459 -37.97 10.21 11.75
CA ASP A 459 -39.01 10.58 10.77
C ASP A 459 -39.63 11.96 11.02
N GLY A 460 -39.25 12.64 12.11
CA GLY A 460 -39.83 13.91 12.53
C GLY A 460 -41.22 13.83 13.17
N ALA A 461 -41.77 12.62 13.38
CA ALA A 461 -43.12 12.45 13.93
C ALA A 461 -43.23 13.01 15.35
N ILE A 462 -44.34 13.71 15.62
CA ILE A 462 -44.63 14.35 16.90
C ILE A 462 -45.79 13.62 17.58
N GLY A 463 -45.63 13.28 18.85
CA GLY A 463 -46.68 12.68 19.66
C GLY A 463 -46.24 12.40 21.10
N TRP A 464 -47.09 11.72 21.86
CA TRP A 464 -46.86 11.38 23.25
C TRP A 464 -46.28 9.98 23.40
N ALA A 465 -45.18 9.87 24.14
CA ALA A 465 -44.48 8.62 24.43
C ALA A 465 -44.39 8.39 25.96
N THR A 466 -44.55 7.15 26.40
CA THR A 466 -44.53 6.80 27.84
C THR A 466 -43.11 6.54 28.31
N MET A 467 -42.65 7.23 29.37
CA MET A 467 -41.28 7.09 29.90
C MET A 467 -41.04 5.74 30.56
N ALA A 468 -41.95 5.34 31.44
CA ALA A 468 -41.94 4.08 32.17
C ALA A 468 -43.37 3.60 32.41
N GLY A 469 -43.60 2.30 32.31
CA GLY A 469 -44.90 1.67 32.55
C GLY A 469 -45.22 1.52 34.03
N ASN A 470 -46.51 1.34 34.34
CA ASN A 470 -47.02 1.13 35.70
C ASN A 470 -46.36 -0.04 36.47
N ALA A 471 -45.87 -1.06 35.77
CA ALA A 471 -45.08 -2.16 36.32
C ALA A 471 -43.56 -1.88 36.40
N GLY A 472 -43.13 -0.61 36.47
CA GLY A 472 -41.73 -0.20 36.63
C GLY A 472 -40.82 -0.42 35.39
N THR A 473 -41.36 -0.93 34.28
CA THR A 473 -40.60 -1.11 33.03
C THR A 473 -40.27 0.25 32.42
N VAL A 474 -38.99 0.62 32.41
CA VAL A 474 -38.50 1.82 31.70
C VAL A 474 -38.51 1.57 30.19
N PHE A 475 -39.06 2.51 29.44
CA PHE A 475 -39.08 2.51 27.98
C PHE A 475 -38.15 3.59 27.40
N LEU A 476 -38.08 4.77 28.03
CA LEU A 476 -37.22 5.88 27.61
C LEU A 476 -36.17 6.18 28.69
N LYS A 477 -34.92 6.42 28.28
CA LYS A 477 -33.83 6.82 29.17
C LYS A 477 -33.20 8.12 28.71
N VAL A 478 -32.82 8.98 29.66
CA VAL A 478 -32.02 10.18 29.39
C VAL A 478 -30.66 9.73 28.84
N GLY A 479 -30.32 10.20 27.64
CA GLY A 479 -28.97 10.02 27.12
C GLY A 479 -27.98 10.86 27.94
N ALA A 480 -26.78 10.33 28.17
CA ALA A 480 -25.66 11.23 28.43
C ALA A 480 -25.53 12.19 27.23
N VAL A 481 -25.06 13.42 27.46
CA VAL A 481 -24.84 14.38 26.37
C VAL A 481 -23.60 13.94 25.61
N TYR A 482 -23.77 13.04 24.64
CA TYR A 482 -22.72 12.64 23.71
C TYR A 482 -22.27 13.87 22.92
N SER A 483 -20.96 14.01 22.72
CA SER A 483 -20.40 15.07 21.89
C SER A 483 -20.83 14.90 20.43
N ARG A 484 -20.63 15.95 19.63
CA ARG A 484 -21.13 16.07 18.25
C ARG A 484 -20.58 14.97 17.31
N ASP A 485 -19.54 14.27 17.74
CA ASP A 485 -18.73 13.33 16.97
C ASP A 485 -19.36 11.92 16.88
N PHE A 486 -20.37 11.61 17.70
CA PHE A 486 -20.98 10.26 17.77
C PHE A 486 -22.35 10.13 17.07
N PHE A 487 -22.95 11.23 16.62
CA PHE A 487 -24.40 11.27 16.35
C PHE A 487 -24.83 10.78 14.95
N CYS A 488 -23.93 10.69 13.97
CA CYS A 488 -24.27 10.29 12.60
C CYS A 488 -24.44 8.78 12.40
N ALA A 489 -23.87 7.93 13.26
CA ALA A 489 -23.65 6.53 12.93
C ALA A 489 -24.87 5.59 13.10
N SER A 490 -25.79 5.84 14.06
CA SER A 490 -26.68 4.78 14.56
C SER A 490 -28.17 4.88 14.21
N LEU A 491 -28.65 5.96 13.56
CA LEU A 491 -30.10 6.18 13.38
C LEU A 491 -30.62 6.10 11.94
N VAL A 492 -29.78 6.32 10.93
CA VAL A 492 -30.21 6.40 9.52
C VAL A 492 -30.53 5.00 8.94
N TRP A 493 -29.82 3.96 9.40
CA TRP A 493 -29.74 2.65 8.75
C TRP A 493 -30.95 1.71 8.91
N GLN A 494 -31.96 2.02 9.74
CA GLN A 494 -33.03 1.07 10.08
C GLN A 494 -34.43 1.36 9.51
N GLN A 495 -34.68 2.49 8.84
CA GLN A 495 -36.03 2.81 8.31
C GLN A 495 -36.11 2.97 6.77
N GLN A 496 -35.06 3.41 6.08
CA GLN A 496 -35.15 3.72 4.65
C GLN A 496 -35.34 2.48 3.74
N THR A 497 -34.72 1.34 4.07
CA THR A 497 -34.72 0.14 3.22
C THR A 497 -36.10 -0.52 3.08
N HIS A 498 -36.93 -0.49 4.12
CA HIS A 498 -38.16 -1.29 4.15
C HIS A 498 -39.41 -0.58 3.59
N GLN A 499 -39.34 0.73 3.33
CA GLN A 499 -40.46 1.54 2.83
C GLN A 499 -40.36 1.85 1.33
N ALA A 500 -39.16 2.04 0.78
CA ALA A 500 -38.96 2.50 -0.60
C ALA A 500 -39.47 1.52 -1.68
N LEU A 501 -39.38 0.21 -1.45
CA LEU A 501 -39.71 -0.82 -2.45
C LEU A 501 -41.21 -1.08 -2.64
N HIS A 502 -42.09 -0.57 -1.77
CA HIS A 502 -43.53 -0.91 -1.79
C HIS A 502 -44.49 0.25 -2.12
N THR A 503 -44.08 1.52 -2.01
CA THR A 503 -44.98 2.67 -2.26
C THR A 503 -44.93 3.24 -3.67
N CYS A 504 -43.94 2.90 -4.50
CA CYS A 504 -43.85 3.39 -5.88
C CYS A 504 -44.85 2.73 -6.87
N ARG A 505 -45.98 2.21 -6.37
CA ARG A 505 -47.05 1.55 -7.15
C ARG A 505 -48.48 1.77 -6.62
N THR A 506 -48.86 2.96 -6.12
CA THR A 506 -50.25 3.44 -6.27
C THR A 506 -50.47 4.96 -6.08
N SER A 507 -51.20 5.55 -7.04
CA SER A 507 -52.19 6.64 -6.92
C SER A 507 -51.85 8.03 -6.32
N GLN A 508 -52.14 9.05 -7.14
CA GLN A 508 -52.86 10.30 -6.81
C GLN A 508 -52.18 11.37 -5.91
N TRP A 509 -51.38 12.22 -6.55
CA TRP A 509 -51.71 13.67 -6.64
C TRP A 509 -51.55 14.12 -8.11
N GLN A 510 -52.28 15.14 -8.54
CA GLN A 510 -52.24 15.67 -9.92
C GLN A 510 -51.73 17.12 -9.97
N THR A 511 -51.31 17.53 -11.18
CA THR A 511 -51.10 18.93 -11.61
C THR A 511 -50.03 19.76 -10.88
N ALA A 512 -48.75 19.47 -11.15
CA ALA A 512 -47.85 20.43 -11.82
C ALA A 512 -46.53 19.77 -12.26
N LEU A 513 -46.13 19.99 -13.53
CA LEU A 513 -44.74 20.00 -14.06
C LEU A 513 -43.78 18.86 -13.61
N SER A 514 -43.61 17.83 -14.45
CA SER A 514 -42.64 16.75 -14.22
C SER A 514 -41.29 16.94 -14.93
N LEU A 515 -40.19 16.83 -14.18
CA LEU A 515 -38.93 16.28 -14.70
C LEU A 515 -39.10 14.75 -14.79
N SER A 516 -39.57 14.24 -15.93
CA SER A 516 -39.92 12.82 -16.09
C SER A 516 -38.72 11.90 -16.31
N ASP A 517 -37.63 12.42 -16.89
CA ASP A 517 -36.53 11.62 -17.45
C ASP A 517 -35.16 12.16 -16.98
N VAL A 518 -34.90 12.02 -15.69
CA VAL A 518 -33.61 12.20 -15.02
C VAL A 518 -33.46 10.99 -14.07
N LEU A 519 -32.54 10.04 -14.24
CA LEU A 519 -31.32 10.03 -15.07
C LEU A 519 -30.86 8.59 -15.36
N GLU A 520 -30.24 8.32 -16.51
CA GLU A 520 -29.37 7.14 -16.70
C GLU A 520 -27.90 7.58 -16.62
N THR A 521 -27.22 7.32 -15.50
CA THR A 521 -25.76 7.49 -15.35
C THR A 521 -25.00 6.31 -15.95
N VAL A 522 -24.81 6.32 -17.27
CA VAL A 522 -24.06 5.28 -17.98
C VAL A 522 -22.57 5.34 -17.60
N HIS A 523 -22.14 4.40 -16.76
CA HIS A 523 -20.73 4.18 -16.42
C HIS A 523 -20.05 3.44 -17.56
N HIS A 524 -19.36 4.17 -18.44
CA HIS A 524 -18.55 3.56 -19.51
C HIS A 524 -17.13 3.31 -19.00
N GLN A 525 -16.83 2.06 -18.63
CA GLN A 525 -15.53 1.66 -18.12
C GLN A 525 -14.51 1.49 -19.25
N GLU A 526 -13.67 2.48 -19.52
CA GLU A 526 -12.46 2.31 -20.34
C GLU A 526 -11.37 3.35 -20.04
N SER A 527 -10.15 2.88 -19.76
CA SER A 527 -8.89 3.65 -19.63
C SER A 527 -8.85 4.89 -18.70
N GLY A 528 -8.32 4.71 -17.49
CA GLY A 528 -7.45 5.72 -16.85
C GLY A 528 -8.07 6.96 -16.20
N GLY A 529 -9.38 7.21 -16.32
CA GLY A 529 -10.05 8.31 -15.62
C GLY A 529 -11.56 8.13 -15.53
N ASN A 530 -12.13 8.41 -14.36
CA ASN A 530 -13.57 8.29 -14.09
C ASN A 530 -14.35 9.45 -14.72
N LEU A 531 -14.58 9.40 -16.04
CA LEU A 531 -15.45 10.34 -16.75
C LEU A 531 -16.92 9.93 -16.57
N HIS A 532 -17.67 10.69 -15.78
CA HIS A 532 -19.11 10.45 -15.58
C HIS A 532 -19.91 11.22 -16.63
N ARG A 533 -20.72 10.50 -17.42
CA ARG A 533 -21.67 11.10 -18.36
C ARG A 533 -23.02 11.32 -17.70
N VAL A 534 -23.55 12.52 -17.87
CA VAL A 534 -24.86 12.96 -17.40
C VAL A 534 -25.72 13.29 -18.61
N VAL A 535 -26.95 12.77 -18.67
CA VAL A 535 -27.97 13.12 -19.66
C VAL A 535 -29.27 13.48 -18.94
N MET A 536 -29.86 14.64 -19.27
CA MET A 536 -31.10 15.13 -18.68
C MET A 536 -32.09 15.57 -19.74
N MET A 537 -33.40 15.46 -19.46
CA MET A 537 -34.46 16.07 -20.28
C MET A 537 -35.25 17.07 -19.43
N VAL A 538 -35.54 18.25 -19.98
CA VAL A 538 -36.43 19.23 -19.32
C VAL A 538 -37.85 19.07 -19.89
N GLY A 539 -38.86 18.94 -19.03
CA GLY A 539 -40.23 18.66 -19.47
C GLY A 539 -40.96 19.83 -20.13
N ASN A 540 -40.47 21.07 -19.95
CA ASN A 540 -41.04 22.32 -20.47
C ASN A 540 -39.91 23.31 -20.78
N ASP A 541 -40.20 24.35 -21.56
CA ASP A 541 -39.24 25.43 -21.83
C ASP A 541 -38.84 26.17 -20.53
N PHE A 542 -37.53 26.37 -20.35
CA PHE A 542 -36.94 26.90 -19.12
C PHE A 542 -35.73 27.80 -19.42
N GLU A 543 -35.72 29.00 -18.83
CA GLU A 543 -34.57 29.92 -18.84
C GLU A 543 -34.08 30.12 -17.40
N GLY A 544 -32.83 29.73 -17.14
CA GLY A 544 -32.28 29.70 -15.79
C GLY A 544 -30.87 29.12 -15.71
N TYR A 545 -30.47 28.79 -14.48
CA TYR A 545 -29.17 28.19 -14.16
C TYR A 545 -29.36 26.71 -13.83
N LEU A 546 -28.38 25.86 -14.16
CA LEU A 546 -28.29 24.50 -13.63
C LEU A 546 -27.21 24.45 -12.54
N GLN A 547 -27.54 23.83 -11.42
CA GLN A 547 -26.60 23.42 -10.39
C GLN A 547 -26.67 21.91 -10.18
N VAL A 548 -25.51 21.28 -10.03
CA VAL A 548 -25.36 19.84 -9.77
C VAL A 548 -24.50 19.66 -8.53
N SER A 549 -25.13 19.28 -7.42
CA SER A 549 -24.43 18.90 -6.20
C SER A 549 -24.14 17.40 -6.22
N ALA A 550 -22.90 17.01 -6.02
CA ALA A 550 -22.49 15.65 -5.74
C ALA A 550 -22.60 15.34 -4.23
N PRO A 551 -22.47 14.06 -3.81
CA PRO A 551 -22.40 13.69 -2.40
C PRO A 551 -21.18 14.32 -1.69
N SER A 552 -21.23 14.39 -0.36
CA SER A 552 -20.09 14.89 0.43
C SER A 552 -18.83 14.03 0.22
N GLY A 553 -17.70 14.68 -0.09
CA GLY A 553 -16.42 14.04 -0.39
C GLY A 553 -16.19 13.70 -1.87
N PHE A 554 -17.18 13.91 -2.75
CA PHE A 554 -17.00 13.86 -4.20
C PHE A 554 -16.75 15.28 -4.74
N ASP A 555 -15.67 15.50 -5.50
CA ASP A 555 -15.31 16.84 -6.01
C ASP A 555 -15.23 16.90 -7.53
N TRP A 556 -15.87 17.89 -8.16
CA TRP A 556 -15.87 18.05 -9.61
C TRP A 556 -14.60 18.72 -10.12
N LEU A 557 -13.94 18.11 -11.10
CA LEU A 557 -12.85 18.74 -11.85
C LEU A 557 -13.42 19.64 -12.95
N ALA A 558 -13.94 20.80 -12.53
CA ALA A 558 -14.69 21.77 -13.35
C ALA A 558 -14.03 22.13 -14.69
N THR A 559 -12.69 22.23 -14.71
CA THR A 559 -11.88 22.56 -15.89
C THR A 559 -11.82 21.45 -16.95
N LEU A 560 -12.31 20.24 -16.62
CA LEU A 560 -12.33 19.07 -17.48
C LEU A 560 -13.77 18.59 -17.80
N VAL A 561 -14.77 19.45 -17.59
CA VAL A 561 -16.17 19.15 -17.95
C VAL A 561 -16.39 19.47 -19.43
N TYR A 562 -16.69 18.45 -20.22
CA TYR A 562 -17.01 18.54 -21.64
C TYR A 562 -18.52 18.59 -21.85
N LEU A 563 -19.02 19.65 -22.49
CA LEU A 563 -20.40 19.72 -22.95
C LEU A 563 -20.61 18.71 -24.11
N ARG A 564 -21.74 18.00 -24.12
CA ARG A 564 -22.02 16.94 -25.13
C ARG A 564 -23.49 16.97 -25.58
N PRO A 565 -23.79 16.56 -26.82
CA PRO A 565 -25.17 16.26 -27.20
C PRO A 565 -25.75 15.11 -26.36
N GLY A 566 -27.02 15.22 -25.93
CA GLY A 566 -27.70 14.26 -25.04
C GLY A 566 -28.15 12.95 -25.71
N ALA A 567 -27.23 12.23 -26.36
CA ALA A 567 -27.50 11.06 -27.19
C ALA A 567 -26.66 9.83 -26.76
N PRO A 568 -27.05 8.58 -27.11
CA PRO A 568 -28.15 8.18 -28.02
C PRO A 568 -29.34 7.56 -27.21
N TRP A 569 -29.99 6.41 -27.44
CA TRP A 569 -29.87 5.34 -28.45
C TRP A 569 -31.17 4.59 -28.80
N ASN A 570 -32.37 5.10 -28.46
CA ASN A 570 -33.62 4.60 -29.05
C ASN A 570 -34.48 5.76 -29.57
N ALA A 571 -34.99 5.64 -30.80
CA ALA A 571 -35.32 6.81 -31.62
C ALA A 571 -36.78 7.29 -31.46
N THR A 572 -36.98 8.42 -30.76
CA THR A 572 -38.18 9.28 -30.82
C THR A 572 -37.98 10.68 -30.24
N THR A 573 -37.00 10.90 -29.37
CA THR A 573 -36.78 12.19 -28.67
C THR A 573 -35.69 13.04 -29.31
N ASN A 574 -35.87 14.36 -29.26
CA ASN A 574 -34.91 15.33 -29.76
C ASN A 574 -33.75 15.52 -28.78
N PHE A 575 -32.56 15.84 -29.28
CA PHE A 575 -31.37 16.18 -28.49
C PHE A 575 -30.60 17.32 -29.16
N THR A 576 -29.91 18.13 -28.37
CA THR A 576 -29.04 19.22 -28.86
C THR A 576 -27.76 19.30 -28.04
N GLU A 577 -26.85 20.18 -28.43
CA GLU A 577 -25.75 20.63 -27.57
C GLU A 577 -26.28 21.30 -26.29
N PHE A 578 -25.43 21.35 -25.26
CA PHE A 578 -25.78 21.86 -23.94
C PHE A 578 -25.75 23.40 -23.93
N PRO A 579 -26.82 24.10 -23.49
CA PRO A 579 -27.03 25.52 -23.79
C PRO A 579 -26.37 26.50 -22.80
N ALA A 580 -25.41 26.04 -21.98
CA ALA A 580 -24.71 26.85 -21.00
C ALA A 580 -23.30 26.33 -20.70
N ASN A 581 -22.34 27.24 -20.55
CA ASN A 581 -20.98 26.91 -20.09
C ASN A 581 -20.95 26.69 -18.57
N VAL A 582 -19.91 26.01 -18.07
CA VAL A 582 -19.62 25.91 -16.63
C VAL A 582 -19.31 27.29 -16.05
N SER A 583 -19.78 27.58 -14.84
CA SER A 583 -19.51 28.82 -14.10
C SER A 583 -18.19 28.73 -13.33
N SER A 584 -17.53 29.88 -13.19
CA SER A 584 -16.40 30.11 -12.28
C SER A 584 -16.70 29.76 -10.83
N ASP A 585 -17.98 29.79 -10.46
CA ASP A 585 -18.45 29.65 -9.08
C ASP A 585 -18.68 28.18 -8.69
N THR A 586 -18.17 27.27 -9.51
CA THR A 586 -18.07 25.82 -9.26
C THR A 586 -16.96 25.54 -8.27
N GLN A 587 -17.28 24.88 -7.15
CA GLN A 587 -16.31 24.51 -6.12
C GLN A 587 -16.68 23.17 -5.48
N GLY A 588 -15.67 22.31 -5.29
CA GLY A 588 -15.81 20.99 -4.66
C GLY A 588 -16.92 20.15 -5.29
N SER A 589 -17.85 19.67 -4.46
CA SER A 589 -19.00 18.88 -4.88
C SER A 589 -20.05 19.63 -5.71
N MET A 590 -19.96 20.96 -5.87
CA MET A 590 -21.01 21.77 -6.49
C MET A 590 -20.61 22.34 -7.87
N LEU A 591 -21.00 21.62 -8.93
CA LEU A 591 -20.87 22.04 -10.33
C LEU A 591 -22.00 23.00 -10.71
N LYS A 592 -21.66 24.22 -11.16
CA LYS A 592 -22.64 25.24 -11.59
C LYS A 592 -22.47 25.56 -13.06
N PHE A 593 -23.58 25.81 -13.73
CA PHE A 593 -23.62 26.29 -15.11
C PHE A 593 -24.12 27.73 -15.17
N GLN A 594 -23.69 28.45 -16.20
CA GLN A 594 -24.17 29.79 -16.53
C GLN A 594 -25.65 29.75 -16.97
N ARG A 595 -26.26 30.92 -17.18
CA ARG A 595 -27.65 31.02 -17.67
C ARG A 595 -27.78 30.36 -19.04
N GLY A 596 -28.68 29.38 -19.15
CA GLY A 596 -28.99 28.67 -20.38
C GLY A 596 -30.48 28.68 -20.71
N ASN A 597 -30.79 28.51 -22.00
CA ASN A 597 -32.13 28.33 -22.53
C ASN A 597 -32.34 26.85 -22.88
N PHE A 598 -33.19 26.17 -22.14
CA PHE A 598 -33.53 24.76 -22.30
C PHE A 598 -34.95 24.66 -22.87
N THR A 599 -35.18 23.81 -23.86
CA THR A 599 -36.49 23.60 -24.49
C THR A 599 -37.13 22.29 -24.04
N GLY A 600 -38.46 22.30 -23.94
CA GLY A 600 -39.25 21.16 -23.49
C GLY A 600 -39.10 19.94 -24.42
N GLY A 601 -38.89 18.76 -23.84
CA GLY A 601 -38.76 17.50 -24.58
C GLY A 601 -37.44 17.31 -25.33
N VAL A 602 -36.43 18.16 -25.06
CA VAL A 602 -35.08 18.03 -25.60
C VAL A 602 -34.12 17.45 -24.55
N ARG A 603 -33.28 16.51 -24.98
CA ARG A 603 -32.19 15.92 -24.18
C ARG A 603 -30.91 16.73 -24.30
N TYR A 604 -30.29 16.96 -23.15
CA TYR A 604 -29.02 17.69 -22.97
C TYR A 604 -28.02 16.80 -22.22
N GLY A 605 -26.73 16.96 -22.45
CA GLY A 605 -25.71 16.18 -21.74
C GLY A 605 -24.41 16.91 -21.45
N PHE A 606 -23.68 16.39 -20.48
CA PHE A 606 -22.28 16.75 -20.23
C PHE A 606 -21.52 15.53 -19.70
N GLU A 607 -20.20 15.60 -19.75
CA GLU A 607 -19.30 14.52 -19.38
C GLU A 607 -18.13 15.14 -18.61
N GLY A 608 -17.95 14.77 -17.35
CA GLY A 608 -16.96 15.41 -16.48
C GLY A 608 -16.32 14.42 -15.53
N PRO A 609 -15.01 14.52 -15.26
CA PRO A 609 -14.38 13.69 -14.26
C PRO A 609 -14.68 14.22 -12.86
N ILE A 610 -15.01 13.31 -11.95
CA ILE A 610 -15.24 13.59 -10.54
C ILE A 610 -14.23 12.81 -9.70
N TYR A 611 -13.72 13.44 -8.66
CA TYR A 611 -13.00 12.73 -7.61
C TYR A 611 -14.00 11.92 -6.79
N VAL A 612 -13.67 10.65 -6.52
CA VAL A 612 -14.45 9.75 -5.68
C VAL A 612 -13.65 9.50 -4.40
N PRO A 613 -14.22 9.68 -3.21
CA PRO A 613 -13.51 9.47 -1.95
C PRO A 613 -13.18 7.98 -1.72
N ASN A 614 -12.22 7.70 -0.82
CA ASN A 614 -11.84 6.33 -0.45
C ASN A 614 -12.78 5.68 0.60
N PHE A 615 -13.92 6.32 0.89
CA PHE A 615 -14.92 5.90 1.87
C PHE A 615 -16.30 6.44 1.47
N GLY A 616 -17.37 5.74 1.84
CA GLY A 616 -18.74 6.18 1.55
C GLY A 616 -19.06 7.57 2.12
N PRO A 617 -19.88 8.40 1.44
CA PRO A 617 -20.30 9.69 1.97
C PRO A 617 -20.89 9.54 3.37
N VAL A 618 -20.35 10.27 4.34
CA VAL A 618 -20.81 10.24 5.75
C VAL A 618 -22.16 10.96 5.94
N THR A 619 -22.76 11.42 4.84
CA THR A 619 -24.07 12.09 4.76
C THR A 619 -25.21 11.08 4.57
N SER A 620 -26.37 11.37 5.17
CA SER A 620 -27.55 10.49 5.24
C SER A 620 -28.25 10.13 3.91
N ASN A 621 -27.72 10.59 2.77
CA ASN A 621 -28.03 10.09 1.43
C ASN A 621 -26.80 10.34 0.53
N PRO A 622 -26.22 9.32 -0.13
CA PRO A 622 -25.16 9.49 -1.11
C PRO A 622 -25.77 9.81 -2.47
N THR A 623 -26.31 11.02 -2.64
CA THR A 623 -27.07 11.41 -3.84
C THR A 623 -26.48 12.60 -4.59
N PHE A 624 -26.49 12.51 -5.92
CA PHE A 624 -26.37 13.67 -6.81
C PHE A 624 -27.72 14.39 -6.90
N THR A 625 -27.72 15.71 -6.72
CA THR A 625 -28.91 16.56 -6.80
C THR A 625 -28.75 17.57 -7.93
N PHE A 626 -29.71 17.56 -8.85
CA PHE A 626 -29.77 18.44 -10.02
C PHE A 626 -30.85 19.49 -9.76
N THR A 627 -30.50 20.77 -9.78
CA THR A 627 -31.40 21.91 -9.49
C THR A 627 -31.39 22.92 -10.63
N LEU A 628 -32.57 23.32 -11.09
CA LEU A 628 -32.81 24.31 -12.13
C LEU A 628 -33.46 25.56 -11.52
N ASP A 629 -32.71 26.66 -11.41
CA ASP A 629 -33.13 27.92 -10.77
C ASP A 629 -33.49 29.00 -11.80
N LYS A 630 -34.70 29.57 -11.71
CA LYS A 630 -35.30 30.38 -12.79
C LYS A 630 -34.74 31.81 -12.85
N ALA A 631 -34.27 32.25 -14.02
CA ALA A 631 -33.63 33.57 -14.17
C ALA A 631 -34.60 34.75 -14.41
N VAL A 632 -35.85 34.51 -14.84
CA VAL A 632 -36.81 35.59 -15.20
C VAL A 632 -38.23 35.28 -14.73
N LYS A 633 -38.84 36.18 -13.94
CA LYS A 633 -40.27 36.13 -13.59
C LYS A 633 -41.15 36.67 -14.72
N LYS A 634 -41.48 35.81 -15.69
CA LYS A 634 -42.60 35.97 -16.64
C LYS A 634 -43.47 34.70 -16.66
N GLY A 635 -44.76 34.89 -16.97
CA GLY A 635 -45.78 33.85 -17.03
C GLY A 635 -46.39 33.52 -15.65
N PRO A 636 -47.63 32.98 -15.60
CA PRO A 636 -48.27 32.59 -14.34
C PRO A 636 -47.66 31.31 -13.76
N ALA A 637 -47.50 31.28 -12.44
CA ALA A 637 -47.36 30.09 -11.58
C ALA A 637 -46.52 28.92 -12.13
N PHE A 638 -45.22 29.14 -12.34
CA PHE A 638 -44.21 28.08 -12.21
C PHE A 638 -43.60 28.15 -10.80
N PRO A 639 -43.25 27.02 -10.16
CA PRO A 639 -42.45 27.03 -8.93
C PRO A 639 -41.08 27.68 -9.19
N GLU A 640 -40.44 28.20 -8.14
CA GLU A 640 -39.28 29.08 -8.29
C GLU A 640 -37.98 28.35 -8.71
N GLY A 641 -37.95 27.03 -8.52
CA GLY A 641 -36.98 26.11 -9.11
C GLY A 641 -37.57 24.70 -9.30
N MET A 642 -36.83 23.82 -9.97
CA MET A 642 -37.14 22.39 -10.12
C MET A 642 -35.92 21.56 -9.74
N SER A 643 -36.09 20.41 -9.07
CA SER A 643 -34.98 19.52 -8.74
C SER A 643 -35.27 18.04 -8.97
N SER A 644 -34.20 17.27 -9.17
CA SER A 644 -34.21 15.81 -9.24
C SER A 644 -32.98 15.22 -8.55
N VAL A 645 -33.06 13.94 -8.16
CA VAL A 645 -32.10 13.28 -7.28
C VAL A 645 -31.73 11.89 -7.84
N VAL A 646 -30.44 11.58 -7.88
CA VAL A 646 -29.89 10.30 -8.35
C VAL A 646 -28.98 9.73 -7.27
N PHE A 647 -29.12 8.45 -6.94
CA PHE A 647 -28.22 7.79 -6.00
C PHE A 647 -26.86 7.54 -6.66
N ALA A 648 -25.77 7.86 -5.96
CA ALA A 648 -24.43 7.44 -6.31
C ALA A 648 -24.26 5.94 -6.03
N GLU A 649 -23.38 5.27 -6.78
CA GLU A 649 -22.99 3.90 -6.48
C GLU A 649 -22.27 3.82 -5.11
N PRO A 650 -22.36 2.69 -4.39
CA PRO A 650 -21.59 2.49 -3.16
C PRO A 650 -20.10 2.75 -3.38
N VAL A 651 -19.43 3.41 -2.44
CA VAL A 651 -17.98 3.62 -2.53
C VAL A 651 -17.26 2.33 -2.13
N ARG A 652 -16.07 2.12 -2.69
CA ARG A 652 -15.21 0.97 -2.37
C ARG A 652 -14.59 1.13 -0.97
N ALA A 653 -14.99 0.29 -0.02
CA ALA A 653 -14.30 0.14 1.28
C ALA A 653 -13.28 -1.01 1.32
N ILE A 654 -13.36 -1.96 0.39
CA ILE A 654 -12.36 -3.01 0.20
C ILE A 654 -11.19 -2.42 -0.61
N VAL A 655 -10.02 -2.21 0.02
CA VAL A 655 -8.84 -1.63 -0.61
C VAL A 655 -7.59 -2.51 -0.41
N ASP A 656 -6.51 -2.23 -1.15
CA ASP A 656 -5.25 -3.02 -1.13
C ASP A 656 -5.42 -4.54 -1.35
N GLY A 657 -6.53 -4.98 -1.93
CA GLY A 657 -6.79 -6.36 -2.34
C GLY A 657 -5.67 -6.93 -3.21
N PHE A 658 -5.15 -8.08 -2.80
CA PHE A 658 -3.92 -8.68 -3.33
C PHE A 658 -3.98 -10.20 -3.22
N VAL A 659 -3.67 -10.89 -4.33
CA VAL A 659 -3.57 -12.35 -4.39
C VAL A 659 -2.23 -12.78 -4.96
N MET A 660 -1.56 -13.72 -4.29
CA MET A 660 -0.49 -14.52 -4.88
C MET A 660 -0.78 -16.01 -4.69
N ALA A 661 -0.35 -16.83 -5.64
CA ALA A 661 -0.40 -18.28 -5.55
C ALA A 661 1.02 -18.81 -5.30
N SER A 662 1.23 -19.62 -4.24
CA SER A 662 2.55 -20.19 -3.89
C SER A 662 3.10 -21.14 -4.95
N ASN A 663 2.22 -21.68 -5.78
CA ASN A 663 2.51 -22.36 -7.03
C ASN A 663 1.61 -21.77 -8.11
N ARG A 664 2.14 -21.44 -9.30
CA ARG A 664 1.36 -20.91 -10.44
C ARG A 664 1.04 -21.96 -11.51
N LEU A 665 1.61 -23.17 -11.42
CA LEU A 665 1.46 -24.21 -12.45
C LEU A 665 0.01 -24.74 -12.55
N ALA A 666 -0.47 -24.86 -13.79
CA ALA A 666 -1.83 -25.26 -14.14
C ALA A 666 -2.24 -26.62 -13.53
N GLY A 667 -3.45 -26.70 -12.94
CA GLY A 667 -3.99 -27.91 -12.33
C GLY A 667 -3.30 -28.41 -11.04
N VAL A 668 -2.25 -27.72 -10.56
CA VAL A 668 -1.52 -28.13 -9.35
C VAL A 668 -2.10 -27.45 -8.11
N ARG A 669 -2.07 -28.15 -6.96
CA ARG A 669 -2.41 -27.58 -5.65
C ARG A 669 -1.50 -26.37 -5.35
N THR A 670 -2.11 -25.33 -4.79
CA THR A 670 -1.47 -24.07 -4.44
C THR A 670 -1.98 -23.57 -3.07
N GLN A 671 -1.23 -22.66 -2.45
CA GLN A 671 -1.74 -21.81 -1.38
C GLN A 671 -1.97 -20.42 -1.95
N LEU A 672 -3.20 -19.94 -1.88
CA LEU A 672 -3.55 -18.56 -2.17
C LEU A 672 -3.19 -17.72 -0.94
N LEU A 673 -2.21 -16.83 -1.08
CA LEU A 673 -1.88 -15.77 -0.14
C LEU A 673 -2.82 -14.60 -0.44
N ILE A 674 -3.75 -14.33 0.48
CA ILE A 674 -4.77 -13.30 0.32
C ILE A 674 -4.52 -12.20 1.33
N LYS A 675 -4.39 -10.97 0.84
CA LYS A 675 -4.29 -9.74 1.64
C LYS A 675 -5.37 -8.76 1.17
N VAL A 676 -6.08 -8.16 2.12
CA VAL A 676 -7.15 -7.17 1.90
C VAL A 676 -7.12 -6.17 3.06
N ARG A 677 -7.31 -4.87 2.80
CA ARG A 677 -7.64 -3.90 3.85
C ARG A 677 -9.12 -3.53 3.75
N LEU A 678 -9.83 -3.60 4.85
CA LEU A 678 -11.17 -3.07 5.01
C LEU A 678 -11.08 -1.65 5.57
N ALA A 679 -11.80 -0.71 4.94
CA ALA A 679 -12.03 0.64 5.45
C ALA A 679 -13.30 0.75 6.31
N THR A 680 -14.17 -0.27 6.26
CA THR A 680 -15.41 -0.41 7.05
C THR A 680 -15.39 -1.75 7.80
N ASP A 681 -15.98 -1.81 8.99
CA ASP A 681 -16.01 -3.03 9.81
C ASP A 681 -17.09 -4.00 9.32
N VAL A 682 -16.69 -5.19 8.85
CA VAL A 682 -17.63 -6.21 8.36
C VAL A 682 -18.04 -7.12 9.51
N ALA A 683 -19.17 -6.80 10.14
CA ALA A 683 -19.79 -7.57 11.22
C ALA A 683 -20.81 -8.60 10.68
N ALA A 684 -21.04 -9.71 11.40
CA ALA A 684 -22.16 -10.62 11.07
C ALA A 684 -23.51 -9.86 11.18
N PRO A 685 -24.44 -9.97 10.22
CA PRO A 685 -24.58 -11.02 9.20
C PRO A 685 -23.93 -10.70 7.84
N HIS A 686 -23.04 -9.73 7.75
CA HIS A 686 -22.31 -9.42 6.52
C HIS A 686 -21.13 -10.38 6.32
N THR A 687 -20.68 -10.55 5.07
CA THR A 687 -19.61 -11.49 4.68
C THR A 687 -18.67 -10.84 3.68
N VAL A 688 -17.39 -11.20 3.73
CA VAL A 688 -16.42 -10.87 2.67
C VAL A 688 -16.34 -12.06 1.72
N ARG A 689 -16.59 -11.83 0.43
CA ARG A 689 -16.60 -12.83 -0.63
C ARG A 689 -15.47 -12.55 -1.61
N ILE A 690 -14.75 -13.59 -2.01
CA ILE A 690 -13.58 -13.49 -2.87
C ILE A 690 -13.74 -14.51 -4.00
N THR A 691 -14.03 -14.04 -5.20
CA THR A 691 -14.31 -14.90 -6.36
C THR A 691 -13.08 -14.96 -7.27
N PRO A 692 -12.35 -16.08 -7.35
CA PRO A 692 -11.37 -16.30 -8.40
C PRO A 692 -11.97 -16.25 -9.82
N PRO A 693 -11.12 -16.07 -10.84
CA PRO A 693 -11.45 -16.41 -12.21
C PRO A 693 -11.95 -17.87 -12.37
N PRO A 694 -12.72 -18.18 -13.42
CA PRO A 694 -13.11 -19.55 -13.76
C PRO A 694 -11.96 -20.56 -13.78
N GLY A 695 -12.20 -21.77 -13.27
CA GLY A 695 -11.26 -22.89 -13.29
C GLY A 695 -10.32 -23.03 -12.08
N TYR A 696 -10.29 -22.08 -11.14
CA TYR A 696 -9.68 -22.33 -9.82
C TYR A 696 -10.58 -23.26 -9.01
N THR A 697 -10.08 -24.45 -8.63
CA THR A 697 -10.88 -25.47 -7.93
C THR A 697 -10.40 -25.75 -6.51
N THR A 698 -11.16 -26.53 -5.75
CA THR A 698 -10.91 -26.85 -4.33
C THR A 698 -11.05 -28.36 -4.12
N SER A 699 -10.46 -28.90 -3.05
CA SER A 699 -10.61 -30.32 -2.68
C SER A 699 -11.99 -30.67 -2.11
N GLU A 700 -12.75 -29.66 -1.64
CA GLU A 700 -14.05 -29.82 -1.00
C GLU A 700 -15.03 -28.77 -1.55
N PRO A 701 -15.72 -29.07 -2.68
CA PRO A 701 -16.83 -28.28 -3.17
C PRO A 701 -17.91 -28.13 -2.09
N ASN A 702 -18.26 -26.89 -1.78
CA ASN A 702 -19.21 -26.54 -0.70
C ASN A 702 -18.75 -26.97 0.72
N GLY A 703 -17.45 -27.19 0.92
CA GLY A 703 -16.84 -27.50 2.22
C GLY A 703 -16.35 -26.27 2.99
N GLY A 704 -16.03 -26.47 4.27
CA GLY A 704 -15.30 -25.49 5.07
C GLY A 704 -13.85 -25.36 4.60
N CYS A 705 -13.21 -24.21 4.79
CA CYS A 705 -11.80 -24.04 4.45
C CYS A 705 -10.89 -23.81 5.66
N THR A 706 -9.70 -24.39 5.59
CA THR A 706 -8.63 -24.14 6.55
C THR A 706 -7.87 -22.88 6.14
N MET A 707 -8.21 -21.75 6.76
CA MET A 707 -7.31 -20.61 6.79
C MET A 707 -6.03 -20.97 7.57
N ARG A 708 -4.89 -20.44 7.13
CA ARG A 708 -3.58 -20.51 7.81
C ARG A 708 -3.01 -19.09 7.97
N PRO A 709 -2.12 -18.82 8.94
CA PRO A 709 -1.58 -17.47 9.14
C PRO A 709 -0.80 -16.96 7.92
N TRP A 710 -0.64 -15.65 7.82
CA TRP A 710 0.27 -15.06 6.83
C TRP A 710 1.70 -15.64 6.99
N PRO A 711 2.45 -15.86 5.89
CA PRO A 711 3.79 -16.43 6.00
C PRO A 711 4.71 -15.61 6.92
N GLY A 712 5.43 -16.30 7.81
CA GLY A 712 6.35 -15.68 8.77
C GLY A 712 5.73 -15.32 10.13
N LYS A 713 4.39 -15.32 10.28
CA LYS A 713 3.75 -15.30 11.60
C LYS A 713 3.72 -16.71 12.22
N LEU A 714 3.79 -16.79 13.55
CA LEU A 714 3.54 -18.01 14.32
C LEU A 714 2.03 -18.30 14.37
N ASP A 715 1.63 -19.56 14.49
CA ASP A 715 0.21 -20.00 14.43
C ASP A 715 -0.70 -19.51 15.55
N PHE A 716 -0.16 -18.81 16.57
CA PHE A 716 -0.92 -18.29 17.71
C PHE A 716 -0.44 -16.90 18.15
N SER A 717 -1.02 -15.86 17.57
CA SER A 717 -0.98 -14.48 18.10
C SER A 717 -2.42 -14.03 18.40
N PRO A 718 -2.83 -13.90 19.68
CA PRO A 718 -4.25 -13.74 20.02
C PRO A 718 -4.93 -12.50 19.43
N ASP A 719 -4.20 -11.39 19.31
CA ASP A 719 -4.78 -10.05 19.12
C ASP A 719 -4.72 -9.52 17.68
N GLU A 720 -3.98 -10.20 16.77
CA GLU A 720 -3.79 -9.76 15.37
C GLU A 720 -4.35 -10.71 14.29
N ASP A 721 -4.78 -11.93 14.65
CA ASP A 721 -5.00 -12.97 13.63
C ASP A 721 -6.46 -13.09 13.16
N VAL A 722 -6.67 -13.04 11.84
CA VAL A 722 -7.96 -13.26 11.15
C VAL A 722 -8.55 -14.63 11.51
N LEU A 723 -7.69 -15.60 11.85
CA LEU A 723 -8.09 -16.94 12.32
C LEU A 723 -8.98 -16.92 13.58
N SER A 724 -8.93 -15.87 14.41
CA SER A 724 -9.83 -15.70 15.57
C SER A 724 -11.06 -14.85 15.26
N GLN A 725 -11.01 -14.06 14.18
CA GLN A 725 -12.07 -13.10 13.81
C GLN A 725 -13.12 -13.68 12.87
N ALA A 726 -12.78 -14.68 12.04
CA ALA A 726 -13.72 -15.30 11.11
C ALA A 726 -13.53 -16.81 10.93
N THR A 727 -14.57 -17.47 10.43
CA THR A 727 -14.48 -18.79 9.79
C THR A 727 -14.60 -18.64 8.27
N CYS A 728 -14.26 -19.66 7.48
CA CYS A 728 -14.42 -19.60 6.02
C CYS A 728 -15.01 -20.87 5.42
N GLY A 729 -15.67 -20.71 4.26
CA GLY A 729 -16.14 -21.81 3.42
C GLY A 729 -15.93 -21.51 1.94
N TRP A 730 -15.94 -22.56 1.12
CA TRP A 730 -16.02 -22.44 -0.34
C TRP A 730 -17.47 -22.63 -0.80
N GLU A 731 -17.87 -21.89 -1.83
CA GLU A 731 -19.15 -22.01 -2.53
C GLU A 731 -18.87 -22.22 -4.02
N ARG A 732 -19.64 -23.08 -4.70
CA ARG A 732 -19.61 -23.18 -6.17
C ARG A 732 -20.68 -22.28 -6.78
N VAL A 733 -20.24 -21.23 -7.48
CA VAL A 733 -21.10 -20.21 -8.07
C VAL A 733 -21.55 -20.59 -9.48
N ASP A 734 -20.63 -21.14 -10.29
CA ASP A 734 -20.92 -21.57 -11.67
C ASP A 734 -20.58 -23.05 -11.86
N VAL A 735 -21.55 -23.82 -12.34
CA VAL A 735 -21.38 -25.26 -12.60
C VAL A 735 -20.67 -25.50 -13.93
N GLU A 736 -20.98 -24.73 -14.97
CA GLU A 736 -20.43 -24.92 -16.33
C GLU A 736 -19.01 -24.37 -16.47
N LYS A 737 -18.72 -23.26 -15.79
CA LYS A 737 -17.39 -22.61 -15.78
C LYS A 737 -16.48 -23.11 -14.64
N ASP A 738 -16.97 -24.05 -13.81
CA ASP A 738 -16.32 -24.57 -12.61
C ASP A 738 -15.72 -23.44 -11.74
N GLN A 739 -16.54 -22.42 -11.46
CA GLN A 739 -16.14 -21.21 -10.74
C GLN A 739 -16.58 -21.31 -9.28
N TYR A 740 -15.61 -21.16 -8.38
CA TYR A 740 -15.81 -21.18 -6.93
C TYR A 740 -15.62 -19.78 -6.34
N ARG A 741 -16.12 -19.60 -5.13
CA ARG A 741 -16.03 -18.38 -4.33
C ARG A 741 -15.62 -18.74 -2.91
N LEU A 742 -14.66 -18.01 -2.36
CA LEU A 742 -14.30 -18.07 -0.95
C LEU A 742 -15.19 -17.11 -0.18
N ILE A 743 -15.76 -17.54 0.94
CA ILE A 743 -16.60 -16.71 1.82
C ILE A 743 -15.97 -16.68 3.21
N LEU A 744 -15.76 -15.47 3.75
CA LEU A 744 -15.36 -15.23 5.13
C LEU A 744 -16.58 -14.82 5.95
N TYR A 745 -16.81 -15.52 7.06
CA TYR A 745 -17.91 -15.33 7.99
C TYR A 745 -17.38 -14.72 9.30
N PRO A 746 -17.65 -13.42 9.58
CA PRO A 746 -17.24 -12.78 10.83
C PRO A 746 -17.84 -13.49 12.04
N ASN A 747 -17.06 -13.60 13.12
CA ASN A 747 -17.54 -14.17 14.37
C ASN A 747 -18.52 -13.20 15.06
N LYS A 748 -19.57 -13.74 15.70
CA LYS A 748 -20.70 -12.97 16.29
C LYS A 748 -20.35 -11.97 17.39
N ARG A 749 -19.07 -11.82 17.75
CA ARG A 749 -18.55 -10.89 18.77
C ARG A 749 -17.36 -10.06 18.28
N THR A 750 -16.82 -10.35 17.10
CA THR A 750 -15.60 -9.78 16.56
C THR A 750 -15.82 -9.52 15.07
N PRO A 751 -16.10 -8.28 14.64
CA PRO A 751 -16.17 -7.96 13.23
C PRO A 751 -14.80 -8.17 12.56
N LEU A 752 -14.81 -8.38 11.25
CA LEU A 752 -13.59 -8.26 10.45
C LEU A 752 -13.26 -6.78 10.31
N THR A 753 -12.08 -6.37 10.76
CA THR A 753 -11.62 -4.97 10.75
C THR A 753 -10.21 -4.87 10.15
N GLN A 754 -9.83 -3.66 9.72
CA GLN A 754 -8.46 -3.34 9.31
C GLN A 754 -7.86 -4.27 8.22
N LEU A 755 -6.67 -4.83 8.44
CA LEU A 755 -5.90 -5.57 7.43
C LEU A 755 -6.02 -7.08 7.61
N LEU A 756 -6.76 -7.73 6.72
CA LEU A 756 -6.84 -9.19 6.64
C LEU A 756 -5.62 -9.75 5.90
N GLN A 757 -4.94 -10.72 6.51
CA GLN A 757 -3.81 -11.44 5.90
C GLN A 757 -3.83 -12.93 6.27
N PHE A 758 -4.13 -13.79 5.29
CA PHE A 758 -4.21 -15.24 5.52
C PHE A 758 -3.82 -16.05 4.28
N ARG A 759 -3.74 -17.37 4.44
CA ARG A 759 -3.54 -18.35 3.36
C ARG A 759 -4.66 -19.37 3.32
N VAL A 760 -5.07 -19.79 2.12
CA VAL A 760 -6.05 -20.87 1.91
C VAL A 760 -5.58 -21.83 0.81
N ASN A 761 -5.97 -23.10 0.87
CA ASN A 761 -5.65 -24.10 -0.15
C ASN A 761 -6.62 -24.00 -1.35
N ALA A 762 -6.07 -24.11 -2.57
CA ALA A 762 -6.83 -24.23 -3.82
C ALA A 762 -6.03 -25.03 -4.87
N PHE A 763 -6.55 -25.17 -6.08
CA PHE A 763 -5.84 -25.66 -7.27
C PHE A 763 -5.93 -24.61 -8.39
N ASN A 764 -4.87 -24.47 -9.18
CA ASN A 764 -4.82 -23.52 -10.29
C ASN A 764 -5.65 -23.99 -11.50
N PRO A 765 -6.13 -23.07 -12.37
CA PRO A 765 -6.81 -23.40 -13.62
C PRO A 765 -6.05 -24.39 -14.50
N VAL A 766 -6.77 -25.29 -15.16
CA VAL A 766 -6.23 -26.22 -16.15
C VAL A 766 -6.23 -25.55 -17.52
N VAL A 767 -5.04 -25.39 -18.13
CA VAL A 767 -4.89 -24.73 -19.44
C VAL A 767 -5.29 -25.67 -20.57
N ASN A 768 -6.55 -25.61 -20.98
CA ASN A 768 -7.06 -26.32 -22.15
C ASN A 768 -6.56 -25.71 -23.47
N LYS A 769 -5.33 -26.08 -23.89
CA LYS A 769 -4.68 -25.63 -25.15
C LYS A 769 -5.44 -25.98 -26.44
N SER A 770 -6.59 -26.65 -26.35
CA SER A 770 -7.47 -27.08 -27.45
C SER A 770 -8.74 -26.23 -27.62
N ALA A 771 -9.03 -25.29 -26.71
CA ALA A 771 -10.14 -24.35 -26.89
C ALA A 771 -9.78 -23.26 -27.92
N PRO A 772 -10.63 -22.97 -28.92
CA PRO A 772 -10.39 -21.85 -29.82
C PRO A 772 -10.51 -20.53 -29.05
N GLY A 773 -9.42 -19.78 -28.97
CA GLY A 773 -9.38 -18.49 -28.25
C GLY A 773 -10.44 -17.50 -28.76
N PRO A 774 -10.99 -16.64 -27.89
CA PRO A 774 -11.99 -15.66 -28.29
C PRO A 774 -11.42 -14.71 -29.34
N LYS A 775 -12.16 -14.49 -30.43
CA LYS A 775 -11.72 -13.67 -31.58
C LYS A 775 -11.57 -12.18 -31.26
N THR A 776 -12.02 -11.77 -30.08
CA THR A 776 -11.96 -10.43 -29.52
C THR A 776 -11.65 -10.58 -28.03
N VAL A 777 -10.56 -10.00 -27.55
CA VAL A 777 -10.23 -10.00 -26.12
C VAL A 777 -11.02 -8.88 -25.44
N SER A 778 -12.18 -9.22 -24.88
CA SER A 778 -12.92 -8.31 -24.00
C SER A 778 -12.14 -8.15 -22.68
N LEU A 779 -11.81 -6.91 -22.32
CA LEU A 779 -11.22 -6.60 -21.03
C LEU A 779 -12.31 -6.74 -19.94
N GLY A 780 -11.94 -7.33 -18.80
CA GLY A 780 -12.80 -7.42 -17.62
C GLY A 780 -12.64 -6.20 -16.70
N PRO A 781 -13.37 -6.14 -15.57
CA PRO A 781 -13.45 -4.95 -14.72
C PRO A 781 -12.14 -4.50 -14.02
N CYS A 782 -11.06 -5.28 -14.13
CA CYS A 782 -9.71 -4.92 -13.68
C CYS A 782 -8.83 -4.30 -14.79
N GLY A 783 -9.23 -4.38 -16.06
CA GLY A 783 -8.40 -4.04 -17.22
C GLY A 783 -7.70 -5.24 -17.88
N ALA A 784 -7.77 -6.43 -17.25
CA ALA A 784 -7.33 -7.70 -17.81
C ALA A 784 -8.53 -8.60 -18.21
N PRO A 785 -8.37 -9.56 -19.15
CA PRO A 785 -9.48 -10.41 -19.62
C PRO A 785 -10.03 -11.41 -18.59
N GLN A 786 -9.38 -11.54 -17.44
CA GLN A 786 -9.87 -12.26 -16.27
C GLN A 786 -9.47 -11.50 -15.01
N CYS A 787 -10.36 -11.46 -14.02
CA CYS A 787 -10.17 -10.76 -12.75
C CYS A 787 -10.59 -11.63 -11.57
N TRP A 788 -9.95 -11.45 -10.43
CA TRP A 788 -10.53 -11.74 -9.12
C TRP A 788 -11.54 -10.65 -8.76
N SER A 789 -12.63 -11.00 -8.09
CA SER A 789 -13.50 -10.03 -7.39
C SER A 789 -13.36 -10.18 -5.88
N PHE A 790 -13.46 -9.05 -5.18
CA PHE A 790 -13.60 -8.94 -3.74
C PHE A 790 -14.84 -8.11 -3.45
N GLU A 791 -15.81 -8.70 -2.76
CA GLU A 791 -17.16 -8.18 -2.54
C GLU A 791 -17.48 -8.23 -1.04
N SER A 792 -18.10 -7.19 -0.49
CA SER A 792 -18.73 -7.23 0.84
C SER A 792 -20.24 -7.37 0.63
N LYS A 793 -20.81 -8.52 1.00
CA LYS A 793 -22.24 -8.82 0.79
C LYS A 793 -22.97 -9.23 2.05
N THR A 794 -24.24 -8.86 2.15
CA THR A 794 -25.14 -9.30 3.21
C THR A 794 -25.57 -10.75 2.98
N PHE A 795 -25.33 -11.63 3.97
CA PHE A 795 -25.46 -13.09 3.82
C PHE A 795 -26.84 -13.57 3.34
N PHE A 796 -27.92 -12.84 3.64
CA PHE A 796 -29.29 -13.25 3.32
C PHE A 796 -29.89 -12.61 2.06
N SER A 797 -29.32 -11.52 1.53
CA SER A 797 -29.94 -10.72 0.45
C SER A 797 -29.12 -10.60 -0.83
N GLU A 798 -27.87 -11.12 -0.86
CA GLU A 798 -26.90 -10.94 -1.96
C GLU A 798 -26.51 -9.47 -2.26
N GLU A 799 -27.06 -8.49 -1.54
CA GLU A 799 -26.80 -7.06 -1.74
C GLU A 799 -25.35 -6.69 -1.38
N ASP A 800 -24.70 -5.91 -2.24
CA ASP A 800 -23.39 -5.31 -2.00
C ASP A 800 -23.49 -4.18 -0.97
N ILE A 801 -22.53 -4.18 -0.05
CA ILE A 801 -22.40 -3.18 1.03
C ILE A 801 -21.48 -2.05 0.57
N ASP A 802 -20.41 -2.41 -0.12
CA ASP A 802 -19.40 -1.51 -0.67
C ASP A 802 -19.10 -1.92 -2.13
N SER A 803 -18.62 -0.99 -2.97
CA SER A 803 -18.31 -1.33 -4.37
C SER A 803 -17.11 -2.30 -4.47
N PRO A 804 -17.21 -3.34 -5.32
CA PRO A 804 -16.21 -4.39 -5.38
C PRO A 804 -14.82 -3.90 -5.79
N GLN A 805 -13.80 -4.55 -5.23
CA GLN A 805 -12.43 -4.45 -5.73
C GLN A 805 -12.16 -5.58 -6.72
N PHE A 806 -11.63 -5.22 -7.89
CA PHE A 806 -11.14 -6.19 -8.87
C PHE A 806 -9.61 -6.16 -8.91
N VAL A 807 -9.01 -7.33 -9.12
CA VAL A 807 -7.56 -7.53 -9.22
C VAL A 807 -7.28 -8.46 -10.39
N ASP A 808 -6.22 -8.22 -11.16
CA ASP A 808 -5.86 -9.04 -12.32
C ASP A 808 -5.74 -10.53 -11.98
N ALA A 809 -6.24 -11.39 -12.86
CA ALA A 809 -5.99 -12.82 -12.77
C ALA A 809 -4.49 -13.13 -12.81
N ILE A 810 -4.06 -14.10 -12.00
CA ILE A 810 -2.68 -14.62 -12.08
C ILE A 810 -2.60 -15.47 -13.36
N PRO A 811 -1.82 -15.07 -14.38
CA PRO A 811 -1.74 -15.82 -15.63
C PRO A 811 -1.04 -17.16 -15.37
N SER A 812 -1.58 -18.25 -15.91
CA SER A 812 -0.96 -19.57 -15.84
C SER A 812 0.30 -19.62 -16.73
N PRO A 813 1.51 -19.72 -16.17
CA PRO A 813 2.76 -19.79 -16.92
C PRO A 813 3.01 -21.19 -17.47
N GLU A 814 3.87 -21.30 -18.48
CA GLU A 814 4.40 -22.59 -18.91
C GLU A 814 5.37 -23.16 -17.84
N PRO A 815 5.50 -24.50 -17.73
CA PRO A 815 6.45 -25.09 -16.78
C PRO A 815 7.89 -24.89 -17.22
N MET A 816 8.71 -24.33 -16.32
CA MET A 816 10.17 -24.32 -16.44
C MET A 816 10.70 -25.76 -16.29
N GLU A 817 11.74 -26.13 -17.05
CA GLU A 817 12.24 -27.52 -17.09
C GLU A 817 12.85 -27.93 -15.73
N GLN A 818 13.74 -27.09 -15.19
CA GLN A 818 14.42 -27.33 -13.92
C GLN A 818 14.62 -26.02 -13.16
N ALA A 819 14.48 -26.05 -11.83
CA ALA A 819 15.00 -25.02 -10.94
C ALA A 819 15.31 -25.63 -9.58
N ALA A 820 16.41 -25.21 -8.95
CA ALA A 820 16.85 -25.73 -7.67
C ALA A 820 17.78 -24.76 -6.92
N LEU A 821 17.90 -24.96 -5.61
CA LEU A 821 19.14 -24.63 -4.88
C LEU A 821 20.19 -25.68 -5.23
N MET A 822 21.41 -25.25 -5.56
CA MET A 822 22.51 -26.19 -5.78
C MET A 822 22.88 -26.91 -4.46
N PRO A 823 23.18 -28.22 -4.47
CA PRO A 823 23.37 -29.01 -3.26
C PRO A 823 24.71 -28.79 -2.56
N PHE A 824 25.70 -28.17 -3.21
CA PHE A 824 27.01 -27.90 -2.60
C PHE A 824 26.98 -26.63 -1.73
N ARG A 825 27.76 -26.64 -0.63
CA ARG A 825 27.85 -25.51 0.30
C ARG A 825 29.05 -24.63 -0.06
N MET A 826 28.79 -23.46 -0.66
CA MET A 826 29.85 -22.48 -0.96
C MET A 826 30.47 -21.91 0.34
N PRO A 827 31.78 -21.56 0.37
CA PRO A 827 32.46 -21.11 1.60
C PRO A 827 31.90 -19.85 2.26
N MET A 828 31.16 -19.01 1.52
CA MET A 828 30.53 -17.79 2.05
C MET A 828 29.07 -17.99 2.52
N ARG A 829 28.59 -19.23 2.62
CA ARG A 829 27.22 -19.54 3.03
C ARG A 829 27.10 -19.75 4.55
N ASN A 830 26.43 -18.80 5.21
CA ASN A 830 26.11 -18.83 6.63
C ASN A 830 24.62 -19.18 6.82
N ASP A 831 24.31 -20.29 7.48
CA ASP A 831 22.93 -20.77 7.66
C ASP A 831 22.38 -20.45 9.07
N GLN A 832 23.02 -19.55 9.81
CA GLN A 832 22.51 -19.02 11.08
C GLN A 832 21.22 -18.20 10.90
N PRO A 833 20.19 -18.38 11.74
CA PRO A 833 18.98 -17.57 11.70
C PRO A 833 19.24 -16.06 11.75
N GLY A 834 18.51 -15.29 10.94
CA GLY A 834 18.60 -13.82 10.91
C GLY A 834 19.95 -13.23 10.45
N LYS A 835 20.92 -14.04 9.99
CA LYS A 835 22.21 -13.55 9.47
C LYS A 835 22.20 -13.42 7.95
N ALA A 836 23.10 -12.59 7.43
CA ALA A 836 23.38 -12.50 6.00
C ALA A 836 24.04 -13.80 5.49
N SER A 837 23.60 -14.28 4.33
CA SER A 837 24.08 -15.48 3.65
C SER A 837 24.18 -15.27 2.14
N ARG A 838 24.84 -16.21 1.46
CA ARG A 838 24.90 -16.31 0.00
C ARG A 838 24.53 -17.73 -0.41
N ILE A 839 23.66 -17.85 -1.40
CA ILE A 839 23.14 -19.11 -1.92
C ILE A 839 23.41 -19.22 -3.41
N VAL A 840 23.52 -20.45 -3.93
CA VAL A 840 23.64 -20.72 -5.37
C VAL A 840 22.31 -21.28 -5.86
N LEU A 841 21.67 -20.56 -6.77
CA LEU A 841 20.46 -20.98 -7.47
C LEU A 841 20.84 -21.47 -8.87
N TYR A 842 20.06 -22.43 -9.36
CA TYR A 842 20.17 -22.98 -10.71
C TYR A 842 18.78 -23.03 -11.37
N PHE A 843 18.73 -22.75 -12.67
CA PHE A 843 17.51 -22.85 -13.47
C PHE A 843 17.82 -23.25 -14.92
N LYS A 844 16.88 -23.95 -15.54
CA LYS A 844 16.88 -24.29 -16.96
C LYS A 844 15.46 -24.11 -17.51
N LEU A 845 15.34 -23.32 -18.57
CA LEU A 845 14.06 -23.10 -19.26
C LEU A 845 13.69 -24.33 -20.09
N GLY A 846 12.38 -24.57 -20.25
CA GLY A 846 11.87 -25.61 -21.14
C GLY A 846 11.56 -25.08 -22.53
N MET A 847 11.70 -25.91 -23.56
CA MET A 847 11.29 -25.56 -24.93
C MET A 847 9.75 -25.45 -25.10
N ALA A 848 8.96 -25.71 -24.06
CA ALA A 848 7.51 -25.56 -24.06
C ALA A 848 7.01 -24.11 -24.28
N GLY A 849 7.84 -23.11 -24.01
CA GLY A 849 7.51 -21.68 -24.15
C GLY A 849 7.45 -21.14 -25.58
N GLY A 850 7.56 -21.99 -26.61
CA GLY A 850 7.53 -21.57 -28.03
C GLY A 850 8.88 -21.07 -28.58
N PHE A 851 9.92 -21.01 -27.75
CA PHE A 851 11.29 -20.73 -28.17
C PHE A 851 11.86 -21.86 -29.03
N LYS A 852 12.66 -21.51 -30.04
CA LYS A 852 13.34 -22.46 -30.93
C LYS A 852 14.62 -23.00 -30.29
N ASP A 853 15.09 -24.15 -30.77
CA ASP A 853 16.42 -24.66 -30.43
C ASP A 853 17.50 -23.59 -30.71
N LYS A 854 18.35 -23.32 -29.71
CA LYS A 854 19.46 -22.35 -29.75
C LYS A 854 19.05 -20.88 -29.93
N GLU A 855 17.78 -20.55 -29.73
CA GLU A 855 17.31 -19.16 -29.79
C GLU A 855 17.83 -18.36 -28.59
N GLN A 856 18.51 -17.24 -28.86
CA GLN A 856 18.89 -16.27 -27.83
C GLN A 856 17.65 -15.50 -27.39
N LEU A 857 17.41 -15.51 -26.08
CA LEU A 857 16.29 -14.85 -25.42
C LEU A 857 16.53 -13.33 -25.37
N PRO A 858 15.47 -12.52 -25.52
CA PRO A 858 15.57 -11.09 -25.30
C PRO A 858 15.82 -10.78 -23.81
N ARG A 859 16.12 -9.49 -23.53
CA ARG A 859 16.10 -8.92 -22.18
C ARG A 859 14.80 -9.32 -21.46
N GLY A 860 14.91 -9.67 -20.18
CA GLY A 860 13.79 -10.20 -19.43
C GLY A 860 13.90 -9.94 -17.92
N ILE A 861 12.75 -9.96 -17.27
CA ILE A 861 12.63 -9.84 -15.82
C ILE A 861 12.46 -11.24 -15.23
N MET A 862 13.32 -11.58 -14.28
CA MET A 862 13.22 -12.77 -13.45
C MET A 862 12.63 -12.38 -12.08
N GLU A 863 11.59 -13.08 -11.65
CA GLU A 863 11.08 -12.98 -10.28
C GLU A 863 11.57 -14.19 -9.46
N LEU A 864 12.28 -13.91 -8.38
CA LEU A 864 12.70 -14.88 -7.39
C LEU A 864 11.88 -14.65 -6.11
N ASN A 865 11.10 -15.65 -5.68
CA ASN A 865 10.43 -15.61 -4.39
C ASN A 865 11.08 -16.64 -3.46
N ALA A 866 11.61 -16.16 -2.35
CA ALA A 866 12.23 -16.94 -1.28
C ALA A 866 11.18 -17.40 -0.24
N PRO A 867 11.55 -18.34 0.64
CA PRO A 867 10.73 -18.71 1.79
C PRO A 867 10.43 -17.54 2.73
N PRO A 868 9.34 -17.64 3.52
CA PRO A 868 8.89 -16.59 4.42
C PRO A 868 9.95 -16.11 5.41
N GLY A 869 10.04 -14.80 5.64
CA GLY A 869 11.01 -14.19 6.54
C GLY A 869 12.44 -14.07 5.99
N THR A 870 12.73 -14.66 4.83
CA THR A 870 13.96 -14.38 4.07
C THR A 870 13.91 -12.93 3.57
N LYS A 871 15.03 -12.19 3.62
CA LYS A 871 15.06 -10.79 3.18
C LYS A 871 16.16 -10.52 2.18
N PHE A 872 15.80 -10.03 1.00
CA PHE A 872 16.74 -9.49 0.02
C PHE A 872 17.09 -8.02 0.30
N PRO A 873 18.34 -7.58 0.09
CA PRO A 873 18.70 -6.16 0.09
C PRO A 873 17.95 -5.39 -0.99
N GLN A 874 17.51 -4.15 -0.69
CA GLN A 874 16.68 -3.34 -1.60
C GLN A 874 17.33 -3.13 -2.98
N SER A 875 18.65 -2.92 -3.02
CA SER A 875 19.47 -3.15 -4.21
C SER A 875 20.24 -4.44 -4.01
N CYS A 876 19.95 -5.47 -4.80
CA CYS A 876 20.57 -6.80 -4.64
C CYS A 876 21.62 -7.12 -5.72
N ALA A 877 21.81 -6.25 -6.71
CA ALA A 877 22.63 -6.55 -7.89
C ALA A 877 24.10 -6.81 -7.54
N TYR A 878 24.67 -6.03 -6.63
CA TYR A 878 26.05 -6.21 -6.15
C TYR A 878 26.29 -7.53 -5.39
N THR A 879 25.21 -8.23 -4.99
CA THR A 879 25.31 -9.53 -4.32
C THR A 879 25.31 -10.70 -5.30
N ILE A 880 24.89 -10.46 -6.55
CA ILE A 880 24.78 -11.49 -7.58
C ILE A 880 26.15 -11.75 -8.19
N GLU A 881 26.43 -13.03 -8.46
CA GLU A 881 27.61 -13.47 -9.21
C GLU A 881 27.18 -14.56 -10.19
N THR A 882 27.52 -14.37 -11.47
CA THR A 882 27.13 -15.25 -12.59
C THR A 882 28.33 -15.99 -13.18
N ARG A 883 29.56 -15.55 -12.89
CA ARG A 883 30.78 -16.11 -13.49
C ARG A 883 31.10 -17.45 -12.86
N ARG A 884 30.89 -18.54 -13.60
CA ARG A 884 31.15 -19.95 -13.21
C ARG A 884 32.42 -20.12 -12.37
N VAL A 885 33.55 -19.53 -12.78
CA VAL A 885 34.85 -19.61 -12.08
C VAL A 885 34.79 -19.10 -10.62
N VAL A 886 33.99 -18.07 -10.34
CA VAL A 886 33.81 -17.49 -9.00
C VAL A 886 32.82 -18.30 -8.16
N ILE A 887 31.80 -18.90 -8.79
CA ILE A 887 30.77 -19.71 -8.13
C ILE A 887 31.32 -21.09 -7.70
N PHE A 888 32.06 -21.75 -8.59
CA PHE A 888 32.48 -23.15 -8.45
C PHE A 888 33.98 -23.34 -8.16
N GLY A 889 34.79 -22.29 -8.35
CA GLY A 889 36.25 -22.35 -8.19
C GLY A 889 36.92 -23.32 -9.19
N SER A 890 38.09 -23.82 -8.81
CA SER A 890 38.82 -24.87 -9.56
C SER A 890 38.48 -26.30 -9.10
N VAL A 891 37.64 -26.45 -8.06
CA VAL A 891 37.39 -27.74 -7.38
C VAL A 891 36.20 -28.48 -7.99
N TYR A 892 35.16 -27.76 -8.43
CA TYR A 892 33.95 -28.36 -8.99
C TYR A 892 33.92 -28.22 -10.51
N ASN A 893 33.96 -29.35 -11.23
CA ASN A 893 33.84 -29.37 -12.68
C ASN A 893 32.38 -29.10 -13.10
N ALA A 894 32.07 -27.85 -13.44
CA ALA A 894 30.72 -27.41 -13.79
C ALA A 894 30.09 -28.17 -14.98
N SER A 895 30.91 -28.76 -15.88
CA SER A 895 30.44 -29.61 -16.97
C SER A 895 29.79 -30.92 -16.51
N VAL A 896 30.02 -31.33 -15.24
CA VAL A 896 29.37 -32.47 -14.59
C VAL A 896 28.06 -32.06 -13.90
N LEU A 897 27.81 -30.75 -13.76
CA LEU A 897 26.63 -30.17 -13.11
C LEU A 897 25.61 -29.58 -14.12
N GLU A 898 25.82 -29.79 -15.42
CA GLU A 898 25.00 -29.23 -16.51
C GLU A 898 24.86 -27.68 -16.48
N VAL A 899 25.88 -26.98 -15.95
CA VAL A 899 25.89 -25.51 -15.84
C VAL A 899 26.70 -24.85 -16.95
N ASP A 900 26.01 -24.13 -17.84
CA ASP A 900 26.56 -23.24 -18.86
C ASP A 900 27.14 -21.93 -18.29
N ASP A 901 28.01 -21.29 -19.08
CA ASP A 901 28.39 -19.89 -18.83
C ASP A 901 27.29 -18.96 -19.33
N TRP A 902 27.10 -17.83 -18.65
CA TRP A 902 26.26 -16.74 -19.14
C TRP A 902 26.89 -16.13 -20.40
N GLU A 903 26.22 -16.27 -21.55
CA GLU A 903 26.73 -15.81 -22.85
C GLU A 903 26.61 -14.29 -22.95
N GLN A 904 27.69 -13.56 -23.26
CA GLN A 904 27.59 -12.11 -23.51
C GLN A 904 26.66 -11.83 -24.70
N PRO A 905 25.70 -10.89 -24.59
CA PRO A 905 25.67 -9.79 -23.62
C PRO A 905 24.79 -10.02 -22.36
N ALA A 906 24.44 -11.25 -21.99
CA ALA A 906 23.56 -11.53 -20.85
C ALA A 906 24.21 -11.20 -19.49
N GLU A 907 24.05 -9.95 -19.05
CA GLU A 907 24.52 -9.45 -17.77
C GLU A 907 23.33 -9.00 -16.88
N ILE A 908 23.58 -8.85 -15.57
CA ILE A 908 22.58 -8.36 -14.61
C ILE A 908 22.49 -6.84 -14.72
N ILE A 909 21.38 -6.33 -15.24
CA ILE A 909 21.14 -4.89 -15.41
C ILE A 909 20.75 -4.26 -14.08
N SER A 910 19.82 -4.90 -13.36
CA SER A 910 19.30 -4.40 -12.09
C SER A 910 18.81 -5.56 -11.21
N CYS A 911 18.67 -5.31 -9.91
CA CYS A 911 18.03 -6.25 -8.98
C CYS A 911 17.45 -5.46 -7.81
N VAL A 912 16.13 -5.57 -7.63
CA VAL A 912 15.38 -4.88 -6.57
C VAL A 912 14.82 -5.91 -5.58
N GLY A 913 15.22 -5.81 -4.31
CA GLY A 913 14.72 -6.63 -3.22
C GLY A 913 13.52 -5.99 -2.51
N SER A 914 12.52 -6.80 -2.19
CA SER A 914 11.33 -6.43 -1.41
C SER A 914 10.95 -7.60 -0.50
N ASN A 915 11.56 -7.62 0.69
CA ASN A 915 11.51 -8.73 1.66
C ASN A 915 11.81 -10.09 0.99
N GLU A 916 10.83 -11.00 0.92
CA GLU A 916 10.96 -12.34 0.35
C GLU A 916 11.09 -12.37 -1.18
N ARG A 917 10.83 -11.26 -1.89
CA ARG A 917 10.87 -11.20 -3.36
C ARG A 917 12.10 -10.43 -3.84
N ALA A 918 12.82 -10.96 -4.81
CA ALA A 918 13.79 -10.23 -5.61
C ALA A 918 13.33 -10.19 -7.07
N VAL A 919 13.36 -9.01 -7.67
CA VAL A 919 13.08 -8.79 -9.10
C VAL A 919 14.42 -8.49 -9.76
N ILE A 920 14.91 -9.42 -10.58
CA ILE A 920 16.22 -9.38 -11.24
C ILE A 920 16.00 -9.09 -12.72
N GLU A 921 16.68 -8.09 -13.27
CA GLU A 921 16.64 -7.77 -14.69
C GLU A 921 17.90 -8.27 -15.39
N ILE A 922 17.71 -9.06 -16.44
CA ILE A 922 18.77 -9.75 -17.19
C ILE A 922 18.71 -9.29 -18.64
N ASP A 923 19.85 -8.91 -19.22
CA ASP A 923 19.91 -8.52 -20.64
C ASP A 923 19.76 -9.71 -21.60
N ALA A 924 19.60 -9.43 -22.89
CA ALA A 924 19.50 -10.44 -23.93
C ALA A 924 20.76 -11.33 -24.01
N GLY A 925 20.58 -12.59 -24.42
CA GLY A 925 21.71 -13.51 -24.71
C GLY A 925 21.67 -14.86 -24.00
N LEU A 926 20.90 -14.99 -22.91
CA LEU A 926 20.59 -16.32 -22.34
C LEU A 926 19.85 -17.15 -23.39
N ARG A 927 19.92 -18.49 -23.31
CA ARG A 927 19.28 -19.40 -24.27
C ARG A 927 18.38 -20.41 -23.60
N ALA A 928 17.32 -20.81 -24.29
CA ALA A 928 16.35 -21.76 -23.76
C ALA A 928 16.89 -23.20 -23.62
N ASP A 929 17.93 -23.58 -24.37
CA ASP A 929 18.50 -24.94 -24.35
C ASP A 929 19.47 -25.21 -23.18
N LYS A 930 19.79 -24.19 -22.37
CA LYS A 930 20.93 -24.17 -21.44
C LYS A 930 20.53 -24.04 -19.97
N GLY A 931 21.34 -24.64 -19.09
CA GLY A 931 21.19 -24.58 -17.63
C GLY A 931 22.12 -23.53 -17.01
N TYR A 932 21.58 -22.56 -16.27
CA TYR A 932 22.34 -21.46 -15.71
C TYR A 932 22.33 -21.48 -14.18
N ALA A 933 23.46 -21.14 -13.57
CA ALA A 933 23.58 -20.93 -12.13
C ALA A 933 24.02 -19.49 -11.81
N PHE A 934 23.58 -18.98 -10.65
CA PHE A 934 24.04 -17.70 -10.10
C PHE A 934 24.02 -17.72 -8.57
N VAL A 935 24.90 -16.93 -7.96
CA VAL A 935 24.84 -16.61 -6.53
C VAL A 935 23.85 -15.47 -6.32
N ILE A 936 23.12 -15.45 -5.20
CA ILE A 936 22.49 -14.23 -4.67
C ILE A 936 22.71 -14.09 -3.16
N GLY A 937 22.81 -12.85 -2.67
CA GLY A 937 22.91 -12.54 -1.24
C GLY A 937 21.56 -12.20 -0.61
N LEU A 938 21.36 -12.69 0.61
CA LEU A 938 20.11 -12.56 1.37
C LEU A 938 20.38 -12.49 2.87
N THR A 939 19.34 -12.27 3.67
CA THR A 939 19.32 -12.54 5.11
C THR A 939 18.37 -13.69 5.39
N ASN A 940 18.82 -14.69 6.15
CA ASN A 940 18.03 -15.86 6.52
C ASN A 940 16.81 -15.48 7.38
N PRO A 941 15.71 -16.26 7.32
CA PRO A 941 14.63 -16.15 8.31
C PRO A 941 15.11 -16.46 9.74
N LEU A 942 14.27 -16.18 10.73
CA LEU A 942 14.54 -16.42 12.16
C LEU A 942 14.16 -17.83 12.65
N VAL A 943 13.37 -18.57 11.87
CA VAL A 943 12.82 -19.89 12.22
C VAL A 943 12.70 -20.71 10.93
N ASP A 944 12.94 -22.03 11.01
CA ASP A 944 12.65 -22.95 9.90
C ASP A 944 11.13 -23.20 9.79
N ALA A 945 10.47 -22.65 8.76
CA ALA A 945 9.06 -22.93 8.50
C ALA A 945 8.88 -24.23 7.68
N ALA A 946 7.94 -25.10 8.09
CA ALA A 946 7.84 -26.48 7.58
C ALA A 946 7.51 -26.64 6.08
N GLU A 947 6.92 -25.62 5.44
CA GLU A 947 6.57 -25.61 4.01
C GLU A 947 7.36 -24.50 3.26
N SER A 948 8.65 -24.38 3.54
CA SER A 948 9.55 -23.35 2.98
C SER A 948 10.07 -23.69 1.58
N ASN A 949 9.30 -23.34 0.55
CA ASN A 949 9.69 -23.51 -0.86
C ASN A 949 10.10 -22.20 -1.53
N TRP A 950 11.08 -22.31 -2.43
CA TRP A 950 11.55 -21.31 -3.37
C TRP A 950 10.80 -21.39 -4.70
N THR A 951 10.64 -20.26 -5.40
CA THR A 951 10.17 -20.23 -6.79
C THR A 951 10.92 -19.21 -7.65
N ILE A 952 11.10 -19.54 -8.93
CA ILE A 952 11.67 -18.68 -9.97
C ILE A 952 10.66 -18.58 -11.12
N GLN A 953 10.42 -17.35 -11.59
CA GLN A 953 9.70 -17.08 -12.84
C GLN A 953 10.61 -16.29 -13.79
N PHE A 954 10.72 -16.69 -15.05
CA PHE A 954 11.50 -15.98 -16.07
C PHE A 954 10.94 -16.28 -17.47
N GLN A 955 10.90 -15.28 -18.37
CA GLN A 955 10.41 -15.40 -19.76
C GLN A 955 9.10 -16.21 -19.91
N GLY A 956 8.09 -15.89 -19.08
CA GLY A 956 6.78 -16.55 -19.09
C GLY A 956 6.73 -17.96 -18.50
N GLN A 957 7.86 -18.50 -18.02
CA GLN A 957 7.96 -19.84 -17.43
C GLN A 957 8.13 -19.78 -15.92
N PHE A 958 7.62 -20.78 -15.21
CA PHE A 958 7.63 -20.85 -13.73
C PHE A 958 8.16 -22.20 -13.23
N SER A 959 9.03 -22.16 -12.22
CA SER A 959 9.57 -23.34 -11.56
C SER A 959 8.51 -24.13 -10.79
N ARG A 960 8.60 -25.46 -10.78
CA ARG A 960 8.00 -26.24 -9.67
C ARG A 960 8.61 -25.75 -8.35
N PRO A 961 7.82 -25.44 -7.30
CA PRO A 961 8.38 -24.97 -6.03
C PRO A 961 9.37 -25.99 -5.44
N PHE A 962 10.58 -25.53 -5.11
CA PHE A 962 11.68 -26.38 -4.65
C PHE A 962 12.07 -26.08 -3.19
N PRO A 963 12.46 -27.09 -2.39
CA PRO A 963 12.65 -26.93 -0.96
C PRO A 963 13.87 -26.05 -0.62
N THR A 964 13.78 -25.34 0.50
CA THR A 964 14.92 -24.60 1.08
C THR A 964 15.95 -25.51 1.76
N TYR A 965 17.09 -24.93 2.11
CA TYR A 965 18.02 -25.50 3.09
C TYR A 965 17.55 -25.24 4.53
N LYS A 966 17.84 -26.18 5.43
CA LYS A 966 17.62 -26.01 6.88
C LYS A 966 18.57 -24.95 7.45
N LEU A 967 18.08 -24.13 8.37
CA LEU A 967 18.90 -23.23 9.17
C LEU A 967 19.61 -23.97 10.31
N TRP A 968 20.50 -23.26 11.02
CA TRP A 968 21.06 -23.76 12.27
C TRP A 968 19.98 -23.69 13.36
N ALA A 969 19.81 -24.77 14.12
CA ALA A 969 18.90 -24.78 15.29
C ALA A 969 19.32 -23.80 16.41
N PHE A 970 20.56 -23.30 16.35
CA PHE A 970 21.19 -22.44 17.33
C PHE A 970 21.45 -21.05 16.75
N SER A 971 21.12 -20.03 17.53
CA SER A 971 21.28 -18.61 17.19
C SER A 971 22.62 -18.05 17.63
N ASP A 972 23.04 -18.42 18.85
CA ASP A 972 24.37 -18.18 19.39
C ASP A 972 25.02 -19.53 19.72
N LEU A 973 26.27 -19.70 19.27
CA LEU A 973 27.13 -20.83 19.58
C LEU A 973 28.52 -20.27 19.91
N ALA A 974 28.97 -20.50 21.14
CA ALA A 974 30.31 -20.11 21.59
C ALA A 974 31.01 -21.31 22.25
N VAL A 975 32.31 -21.45 21.98
CA VAL A 975 33.16 -22.53 22.49
C VAL A 975 34.41 -21.87 23.05
N GLU A 976 34.45 -21.66 24.37
CA GLU A 976 35.58 -21.02 25.05
C GLU A 976 36.33 -22.02 25.94
N PRO A 977 37.64 -22.23 25.77
CA PRO A 977 38.41 -23.02 26.72
C PRO A 977 38.52 -22.26 28.04
N PHE A 978 38.28 -22.96 29.15
CA PHE A 978 38.33 -22.38 30.51
C PHE A 978 39.71 -21.80 30.85
N VAL A 979 40.77 -22.33 30.22
CA VAL A 979 42.13 -21.79 30.26
C VAL A 979 42.60 -21.52 28.83
N LYS A 980 42.81 -20.24 28.48
CA LYS A 980 43.18 -19.81 27.11
C LYS A 980 44.66 -20.01 26.76
N SER A 981 45.48 -20.47 27.70
CA SER A 981 46.94 -20.60 27.54
C SER A 981 47.56 -21.63 28.50
N SER A 982 47.07 -22.88 28.48
CA SER A 982 47.64 -23.99 29.26
C SER A 982 48.79 -24.66 28.52
N GLY A 983 50.02 -24.45 28.98
CA GLY A 983 51.20 -25.24 28.58
C GLY A 983 51.50 -26.37 29.57
N PRO A 984 52.44 -27.28 29.24
CA PRO A 984 52.91 -28.29 30.19
C PRO A 984 53.62 -27.63 31.39
N SER A 985 53.29 -28.06 32.61
CA SER A 985 53.94 -27.60 33.83
C SER A 985 54.94 -28.63 34.34
N CYS A 986 56.18 -28.21 34.60
CA CYS A 986 57.25 -29.11 35.02
C CYS A 986 57.75 -28.75 36.42
N TYR A 987 57.82 -29.74 37.31
CA TYR A 987 58.39 -29.60 38.65
C TYR A 987 59.32 -30.79 38.95
N GLN A 988 60.54 -30.51 39.41
CA GLN A 988 61.56 -31.52 39.75
C GLN A 988 61.79 -32.62 38.67
N GLY A 989 61.67 -32.24 37.39
CA GLY A 989 61.86 -33.16 36.25
C GLY A 989 60.61 -33.96 35.84
N GLN A 990 59.53 -33.92 36.62
CA GLN A 990 58.22 -34.44 36.20
C GLN A 990 57.43 -33.33 35.50
N CYS A 991 57.04 -33.56 34.24
CA CYS A 991 56.25 -32.63 33.44
C CYS A 991 54.81 -33.14 33.27
N VAL A 992 53.86 -32.43 33.86
CA VAL A 992 52.43 -32.68 33.67
C VAL A 992 52.00 -32.04 32.36
N GLY A 993 51.39 -32.83 31.46
CA GLY A 993 50.87 -32.35 30.17
C GLY A 993 51.86 -32.30 29.01
N ALA A 994 53.14 -32.65 29.20
CA ALA A 994 54.11 -32.69 28.11
C ALA A 994 53.89 -33.96 27.25
N GLY A 995 53.48 -33.80 25.99
CA GLY A 995 53.16 -34.90 25.07
C GLY A 995 51.84 -35.63 25.38
N ALA A 996 51.53 -35.83 26.66
CA ALA A 996 50.37 -36.56 27.16
C ALA A 996 49.06 -35.72 27.24
N GLY A 997 48.84 -34.82 26.27
CA GLY A 997 47.59 -34.09 25.98
C GLY A 997 46.68 -33.73 27.15
N VAL A 998 46.78 -32.50 27.66
CA VAL A 998 45.99 -32.02 28.81
C VAL A 998 44.49 -31.92 28.46
N ALA A 999 43.64 -32.59 29.24
CA ALA A 999 42.20 -32.36 29.24
C ALA A 999 41.88 -30.98 29.84
N VAL A 1000 41.49 -30.02 29.00
CA VAL A 1000 41.09 -28.67 29.42
C VAL A 1000 39.57 -28.56 29.35
N PRO A 1001 38.88 -28.13 30.43
CA PRO A 1001 37.44 -27.87 30.39
C PRO A 1001 37.09 -26.82 29.32
N VAL A 1002 36.05 -27.07 28.54
CA VAL A 1002 35.58 -26.16 27.49
C VAL A 1002 34.14 -25.77 27.78
N VAL A 1003 33.88 -24.46 27.87
CA VAL A 1003 32.54 -23.92 28.04
C VAL A 1003 31.89 -23.82 26.67
N VAL A 1004 30.96 -24.73 26.39
CA VAL A 1004 30.10 -24.68 25.20
C VAL A 1004 28.80 -23.99 25.57
N THR A 1005 28.58 -22.78 25.04
CA THR A 1005 27.32 -22.05 25.20
C THR A 1005 26.50 -22.20 23.92
N VAL A 1006 25.27 -22.70 24.05
CA VAL A 1006 24.34 -22.93 22.93
C VAL A 1006 23.02 -22.24 23.25
N ARG A 1007 22.53 -21.40 22.34
CA ARG A 1007 21.17 -20.82 22.40
C ARG A 1007 20.31 -21.36 21.26
N THR A 1008 19.47 -22.34 21.57
CA THR A 1008 18.44 -22.83 20.65
C THR A 1008 17.44 -21.72 20.28
N GLN A 1009 16.99 -21.72 19.03
CA GLN A 1009 15.81 -20.96 18.56
C GLN A 1009 14.72 -21.90 18.03
N ASN A 1010 15.10 -22.98 17.36
CA ASN A 1010 14.19 -24.08 17.02
C ASN A 1010 14.19 -25.11 18.17
N SER A 1011 13.02 -25.70 18.47
CA SER A 1011 12.91 -26.77 19.47
C SER A 1011 13.39 -28.10 18.93
N ILE A 1012 14.30 -28.76 19.66
CA ILE A 1012 14.67 -30.15 19.43
C ILE A 1012 13.73 -31.01 20.28
N GLY A 1013 12.98 -31.92 19.65
CA GLY A 1013 12.07 -32.83 20.37
C GLY A 1013 12.81 -33.97 21.07
N THR A 1014 12.15 -34.67 21.99
CA THR A 1014 12.70 -35.77 22.81
C THR A 1014 13.07 -37.06 22.04
N ALA A 1015 13.15 -36.99 20.71
CA ALA A 1015 13.59 -38.05 19.81
C ALA A 1015 14.62 -37.54 18.78
N GLY A 1016 15.25 -36.40 19.07
CA GLY A 1016 16.40 -35.87 18.34
C GLY A 1016 17.65 -35.86 19.22
N GLU A 1017 18.82 -35.91 18.58
CA GLU A 1017 20.14 -35.99 19.22
C GLU A 1017 20.95 -34.72 18.92
N LEU A 1018 21.79 -34.27 19.85
CA LEU A 1018 22.80 -33.23 19.63
C LEU A 1018 24.17 -33.86 19.40
N HIS A 1019 24.73 -33.68 18.20
CA HIS A 1019 26.04 -34.19 17.81
C HIS A 1019 27.10 -33.08 17.92
N ILE A 1020 28.19 -33.33 18.66
CA ILE A 1020 29.29 -32.39 18.89
C ILE A 1020 30.62 -33.05 18.51
N THR A 1021 31.14 -32.72 17.33
CA THR A 1021 32.39 -33.27 16.78
C THR A 1021 33.63 -32.48 17.21
N ALA A 1022 34.65 -33.16 17.75
CA ALA A 1022 35.97 -32.57 17.99
C ALA A 1022 36.80 -32.46 16.68
N PRO A 1023 37.55 -31.35 16.48
CA PRO A 1023 38.43 -31.19 15.32
C PRO A 1023 39.57 -32.22 15.29
N LEU A 1024 40.19 -32.41 14.13
CA LEU A 1024 41.31 -33.35 13.99
C LEU A 1024 42.45 -33.01 14.96
N GLY A 1025 42.93 -34.02 15.69
CA GLY A 1025 43.92 -33.87 16.78
C GLY A 1025 43.33 -33.62 18.17
N PHE A 1026 42.01 -33.44 18.30
CA PHE A 1026 41.29 -33.28 19.57
C PHE A 1026 40.29 -34.42 19.79
N ALA A 1027 39.98 -34.69 21.06
CA ALA A 1027 38.98 -35.67 21.50
C ALA A 1027 38.37 -35.21 22.83
N PHE A 1028 37.22 -35.78 23.21
CA PHE A 1028 36.62 -35.57 24.53
C PHE A 1028 37.22 -36.55 25.55
N ASP A 1029 37.26 -36.15 26.83
CA ASP A 1029 37.72 -37.01 27.94
C ASP A 1029 36.51 -37.62 28.69
N ALA A 1030 36.67 -38.89 29.04
CA ALA A 1030 35.69 -39.70 29.76
C ALA A 1030 35.77 -39.55 31.29
N THR A 1031 36.90 -39.06 31.82
CA THR A 1031 37.13 -38.93 33.27
C THR A 1031 37.83 -37.63 33.63
N GLU A 1032 37.38 -36.98 34.70
CA GLU A 1032 37.89 -35.67 35.09
C GLU A 1032 39.36 -35.72 35.53
N GLY A 1033 40.26 -35.23 34.66
CA GLY A 1033 41.71 -35.22 34.89
C GLY A 1033 42.47 -36.40 34.26
N GLY A 1034 41.95 -37.00 33.18
CA GLY A 1034 42.65 -38.07 32.47
C GLY A 1034 43.98 -37.64 31.85
N THR A 1035 44.93 -38.58 31.78
CA THR A 1035 46.07 -38.49 30.86
C THR A 1035 45.62 -38.91 29.46
N LYS A 1036 46.12 -38.25 28.40
CA LYS A 1036 45.89 -38.67 27.01
C LYS A 1036 46.05 -40.18 26.84
N ILE A 1037 45.01 -40.83 26.31
CA ILE A 1037 45.07 -42.23 25.90
C ILE A 1037 45.84 -42.30 24.59
N ASP A 1038 46.92 -43.09 24.55
CA ASP A 1038 47.56 -43.49 23.30
C ASP A 1038 46.87 -44.75 22.73
N GLY A 1039 46.24 -44.60 21.57
CA GLY A 1039 45.54 -45.67 20.84
C GLY A 1039 44.02 -45.53 20.83
N ASP A 1040 43.37 -46.25 19.91
CA ASP A 1040 41.94 -46.12 19.54
C ASP A 1040 40.97 -46.71 20.58
N ARG A 1041 41.04 -46.25 21.84
CA ARG A 1041 40.05 -46.60 22.87
C ARG A 1041 38.99 -45.50 22.97
N PRO A 1042 37.69 -45.85 23.00
CA PRO A 1042 36.61 -44.87 23.03
C PRO A 1042 36.58 -44.11 24.36
N THR A 1043 36.35 -42.81 24.30
CA THR A 1043 36.06 -41.96 25.45
C THR A 1043 34.61 -41.50 25.40
N GLY A 1044 33.91 -41.57 26.53
CA GLY A 1044 32.65 -40.83 26.72
C GLY A 1044 32.91 -39.34 26.87
N CYS A 1045 31.84 -38.54 26.93
CA CYS A 1045 31.91 -37.13 27.29
C CYS A 1045 31.10 -36.88 28.58
N ILE A 1046 31.62 -36.03 29.47
CA ILE A 1046 30.92 -35.57 30.67
C ILE A 1046 30.39 -34.15 30.41
N ILE A 1047 29.07 -33.99 30.42
CA ILE A 1047 28.40 -32.68 30.35
C ILE A 1047 27.98 -32.24 31.76
N ARG A 1048 28.17 -30.95 32.08
CA ARG A 1048 27.71 -30.33 33.33
C ARG A 1048 27.09 -28.96 33.03
N GLU A 1049 25.86 -28.75 33.50
CA GLU A 1049 25.18 -27.45 33.46
C GLU A 1049 25.86 -26.47 34.44
N TYR A 1050 26.07 -25.21 34.01
CA TYR A 1050 26.79 -24.20 34.81
C TYR A 1050 25.88 -23.34 35.71
N VAL A 1051 24.55 -23.38 35.53
CA VAL A 1051 23.56 -22.62 36.32
C VAL A 1051 22.25 -23.42 36.42
N GLY A 1052 21.70 -23.56 37.63
CA GLY A 1052 20.36 -24.17 37.83
C GLY A 1052 20.42 -25.53 38.54
N GLY A 1053 21.23 -26.45 38.03
CA GLY A 1053 21.62 -27.66 38.73
C GLY A 1053 20.58 -28.78 38.70
N ASN A 1054 19.85 -28.94 37.58
CA ASN A 1054 18.88 -30.04 37.47
C ASN A 1054 18.77 -30.66 36.07
N LEU A 1055 19.91 -31.00 35.46
CA LEU A 1055 19.99 -31.94 34.33
C LEU A 1055 21.27 -32.80 34.40
N SER A 1056 21.24 -33.85 35.22
CA SER A 1056 22.32 -34.84 35.31
C SER A 1056 22.09 -36.00 34.34
N ALA A 1057 22.34 -35.77 33.04
CA ALA A 1057 22.33 -36.83 32.04
C ALA A 1057 23.53 -37.76 32.23
N ALA A 1058 23.27 -39.07 32.36
CA ALA A 1058 24.32 -40.08 32.31
C ALA A 1058 24.55 -40.51 30.86
N PRO A 1059 25.81 -40.67 30.39
CA PRO A 1059 26.08 -40.96 28.98
C PRO A 1059 25.64 -42.38 28.58
N GLU A 1060 24.84 -42.47 27.52
CA GLU A 1060 24.47 -43.74 26.88
C GLU A 1060 25.47 -44.18 25.79
N ARG A 1061 25.18 -45.32 25.12
CA ARG A 1061 26.20 -46.20 24.52
C ARG A 1061 26.65 -45.82 23.10
N TRP A 1062 27.86 -46.26 22.77
CA TRP A 1062 28.65 -45.77 21.64
C TRP A 1062 28.92 -46.83 20.55
N ARG A 1063 29.41 -46.40 19.37
CA ARG A 1063 30.08 -47.24 18.36
C ARG A 1063 31.50 -46.73 18.12
N ALA A 1064 32.41 -47.63 17.74
CA ALA A 1064 33.81 -47.54 18.17
C ALA A 1064 34.79 -46.89 17.16
N LEU A 1065 34.63 -45.60 16.79
CA LEU A 1065 35.64 -44.95 15.92
C LEU A 1065 35.73 -43.41 15.87
N GLU A 1066 34.70 -42.62 16.27
CA GLU A 1066 34.58 -41.23 15.79
C GLU A 1066 34.64 -40.16 16.91
N ARG A 1067 34.81 -38.87 16.54
CA ARG A 1067 35.31 -37.80 17.45
C ARG A 1067 34.18 -37.08 18.19
N ASP A 1068 33.11 -37.81 18.50
CA ASP A 1068 31.77 -37.24 18.62
C ASP A 1068 31.15 -37.47 20.01
N CYS A 1069 30.78 -36.37 20.66
CA CYS A 1069 29.94 -36.37 21.85
C CYS A 1069 28.47 -36.27 21.42
N LEU A 1070 27.60 -37.07 22.03
CA LEU A 1070 26.18 -37.18 21.74
C LEU A 1070 25.36 -36.84 22.99
N ILE A 1071 24.26 -36.10 22.83
CA ILE A 1071 23.29 -35.74 23.89
C ILE A 1071 21.86 -35.98 23.42
#